data_AF-A0A3D5FN16-F1
#
_entry.id   AF-A0A3D5FN16-F1
#
_cell.length_a   1.000
_cell.length_b   1.000
_cell.length_c   1.000
_cell.angle_alpha   90.00
_cell.angle_beta   90.00
_cell.angle_gamma   90.00
#
_symmetry.space_group_name_H-M   'P 1'
#
loop_
_entity.id
_entity.type
_entity.pdbx_description
1 polymer ?
#
loop_
_entity_poly.entity_id
_entity_poly.type
_entity_poly.pdbx_seq_one_letter_code
_entity_poly.pdbx_strand_id
1 'polypeptide(L)'
;MVQHEMKREYSRPGRSLRVDLMILLATVGLTLSAFAEQNYQVAVVPSDDPALVAPVERTQELSTEQIEAMVRRAVGLAGGLEVVIPEAARLVVLKPNVGARPGTIGVVTDARVVRAVALLVHEAAPDARIYIGAGSGSWLSPDLVGTVPVSLNFTLDEGHRQRMFDGFRRAGLRDVERELQDRGIDIECFDLNFDRAIFARVPGGGMAADEYAIAASILEADAWIDVPVAKTHGAKITAAMKNQYGLLPGHIYGWNKGRGKDVNEGIPHAPRVVDESFVDLMLITEPDFVVTDLIRGSEGGAFNSKYRRSNIIVAGRDPIAADLVTARLMGFNPDDFEFAELAARRGRGPGEYANVEVRGALVEPLVTRWIKAGIDYGGEWQEQANYGKGPRRWSLYGPADQDHEFEELSAVESKSGDLPGLEPGVGGWSNPVWFGHDRIDLDLHFDDPVRCAVYAWTNFTMPEDGEVRLWLGADEGLQVWIDGEPVYSAGRRSSRRRGHRLGQVRLPWHLTAGEHQLIVRADQGRGPFEFSFNICEPIDDIHFAGNSHFGVRYHLPETMATEQVLAAEDRWSGEEQFRSDGGPLELFFDPTDDGLSPDSLVLLESPPPTTRTDFIGVASHVAGIQVARPVLDALQTLPFGMTPIGLDAILDDSIRLDEIYGPDLDVGLQWLGLGYWGYYGYPSEKSHAVIRGLLSRGFVPLFGRDGEFRPVVGYRESSGDFQMLLGDRNTPWETPDRWWRTRWFNTTVWNPVFYAAAVGEQVPEQALVDSLARVAVTMSRQPELDAEDPLRGAITFPVGLAAWDETVVRWERLELSPAWGAKGRNRQLMSWLRRRHLEPLAQQRETAARLFAWAASRTAPADDLRKGQLEEAARGYAGVAAVMKNLSRRLPQHPWGLLQDEDGERLLHLPSTRGMMAQAQDHERSAVT
;
A
#
# COMPACT_ATOMS: atom_id res chain seq x y z
N MET A 1 -13.45 -24.27 21.01
CA MET A 1 -13.99 -23.14 21.77
C MET A 1 -12.85 -22.15 21.98
N VAL A 2 -12.51 -21.50 20.88
CA VAL A 2 -11.34 -20.65 20.65
C VAL A 2 -11.87 -19.49 19.82
N GLN A 3 -11.30 -18.30 19.99
CA GLN A 3 -11.66 -17.00 19.42
C GLN A 3 -12.66 -16.16 20.24
N HIS A 4 -12.13 -15.49 21.25
CA HIS A 4 -12.47 -14.10 21.58
C HIS A 4 -11.43 -13.61 22.59
N GLU A 5 -10.44 -12.84 22.14
CA GLU A 5 -9.90 -11.69 22.89
C GLU A 5 -8.74 -11.03 22.13
N MET A 6 -8.78 -9.69 22.14
CA MET A 6 -7.77 -8.70 21.69
C MET A 6 -8.04 -7.99 20.35
N LYS A 7 -9.20 -7.31 20.28
CA LYS A 7 -9.31 -6.00 19.61
C LYS A 7 -9.29 -4.93 20.72
N ARG A 8 -8.15 -4.27 20.92
CA ARG A 8 -8.07 -3.01 21.68
C ARG A 8 -7.90 -1.88 20.68
N GLU A 9 -8.85 -0.96 20.64
CA GLU A 9 -8.65 0.37 20.05
C GLU A 9 -7.50 1.05 20.80
N TYR A 10 -6.42 1.36 20.09
CA TYR A 10 -5.34 2.19 20.63
C TYR A 10 -5.67 3.65 20.34
N SER A 11 -6.54 4.25 21.15
CA SER A 11 -6.55 5.70 21.33
C SER A 11 -5.54 6.06 22.43
N ARG A 12 -4.59 6.98 22.17
CA ARG A 12 -3.61 7.46 23.17
C ARG A 12 -4.30 7.81 24.50
N PRO A 13 -3.91 7.25 25.66
CA PRO A 13 -4.49 7.61 26.93
C PRO A 13 -3.93 8.97 27.37
N GLY A 14 -4.71 10.04 27.18
CA GLY A 14 -4.26 11.38 27.61
C GLY A 14 -5.24 12.54 27.37
N ARG A 15 -6.30 12.37 26.58
CA ARG A 15 -7.36 13.39 26.44
C ARG A 15 -8.73 12.74 26.34
N SER A 16 -9.29 12.33 27.47
CA SER A 16 -10.72 12.06 27.55
C SER A 16 -11.48 13.39 27.68
N LEU A 17 -12.41 13.60 26.74
CA LEU A 17 -13.48 14.59 26.83
C LEU A 17 -14.16 14.49 28.21
N ARG A 18 -14.11 15.56 29.01
CA ARG A 18 -15.09 15.77 30.07
C ARG A 18 -16.39 16.27 29.43
N VAL A 19 -17.28 15.34 29.12
CA VAL A 19 -18.70 15.64 28.89
C VAL A 19 -19.38 15.53 30.25
N ASP A 20 -19.76 16.67 30.82
CA ASP A 20 -20.83 16.74 31.82
C ASP A 20 -21.76 17.92 31.48
N LEU A 21 -22.85 17.57 30.81
CA LEU A 21 -24.22 18.02 30.98
C LEU A 21 -24.47 19.34 31.75
N MET A 22 -24.75 20.44 31.03
CA MET A 22 -25.84 21.36 31.41
C MET A 22 -26.54 21.94 30.18
N ILE A 23 -27.86 21.74 30.16
CA ILE A 23 -28.83 22.06 29.13
C ILE A 23 -29.24 23.54 29.21
N LEU A 24 -29.51 24.13 28.03
CA LEU A 24 -30.31 25.34 27.74
C LEU A 24 -29.72 26.71 28.15
N LEU A 25 -29.48 27.52 27.10
CA LEU A 25 -29.58 28.99 26.98
C LEU A 25 -28.30 29.65 26.44
N ALA A 26 -28.11 29.60 25.11
CA ALA A 26 -27.45 30.65 24.31
C ALA A 26 -27.36 30.24 22.82
N THR A 27 -28.49 29.90 22.21
CA THR A 27 -28.60 29.94 20.75
C THR A 27 -28.47 31.40 20.30
N VAL A 28 -27.65 31.66 19.26
CA VAL A 28 -27.41 32.93 18.55
C VAL A 28 -26.13 33.73 18.91
N GLY A 29 -25.32 33.34 19.90
CA GLY A 29 -24.14 34.14 20.31
C GLY A 29 -22.74 33.53 20.18
N LEU A 30 -22.59 32.26 19.79
CA LEU A 30 -21.36 31.48 20.08
C LEU A 30 -20.77 30.67 18.91
N THR A 31 -21.04 31.04 17.66
CA THR A 31 -20.34 30.43 16.50
C THR A 31 -19.00 31.11 16.16
N LEU A 32 -18.60 32.17 16.87
CA LEU A 32 -17.35 32.90 16.62
C LEU A 32 -16.28 32.75 17.71
N SER A 33 -16.48 31.94 18.74
CA SER A 33 -15.49 31.80 19.83
C SER A 33 -15.14 30.36 20.23
N ALA A 34 -15.55 29.36 19.46
CA ALA A 34 -15.02 27.99 19.56
C ALA A 34 -13.90 27.69 18.52
N PHE A 35 -13.61 28.64 17.62
CA PHE A 35 -12.39 28.69 16.78
C PHE A 35 -11.25 29.44 17.48
N ALA A 36 -11.23 29.45 18.82
CA ALA A 36 -10.20 30.12 19.59
C ALA A 36 -8.89 29.30 19.57
N GLU A 37 -7.91 29.83 18.83
CA GLU A 37 -6.46 29.59 18.89
C GLU A 37 -5.93 28.21 18.42
N GLN A 38 -6.04 27.92 17.12
CA GLN A 38 -4.97 27.16 16.44
C GLN A 38 -4.15 28.13 15.59
N ASN A 39 -3.13 28.76 16.18
CA ASN A 39 -2.19 29.57 15.41
C ASN A 39 -1.20 28.62 14.71
N TYR A 40 -1.33 28.48 13.39
CA TYR A 40 -0.40 27.72 12.54
C TYR A 40 0.94 28.47 12.41
N GLN A 41 1.69 28.54 13.51
CA GLN A 41 2.94 29.29 13.60
C GLN A 41 4.12 28.50 13.05
N VAL A 42 4.87 29.15 12.16
CA VAL A 42 6.07 28.60 11.56
C VAL A 42 7.19 29.62 11.62
N ALA A 43 8.31 29.25 12.23
CA ALA A 43 9.51 30.06 12.29
C ALA A 43 10.40 29.82 11.06
N VAL A 44 10.95 30.90 10.50
CA VAL A 44 11.94 30.87 9.41
C VAL A 44 13.18 31.62 9.85
N VAL A 45 14.32 30.94 9.88
CA VAL A 45 15.61 31.49 10.31
C VAL A 45 16.67 31.23 9.24
N PRO A 46 17.03 32.23 8.41
CA PRO A 46 18.19 32.14 7.53
C PRO A 46 19.49 32.40 8.30
N SER A 47 20.62 31.97 7.75
CA SER A 47 21.93 32.12 8.41
C SER A 47 22.39 33.57 8.54
N ASP A 48 21.83 34.49 7.73
CA ASP A 48 22.09 35.93 7.75
C ASP A 48 21.07 36.70 8.61
N ASP A 49 20.23 36.01 9.40
CA ASP A 49 19.31 36.66 10.33
C ASP A 49 20.10 37.52 11.33
N PRO A 50 19.87 38.86 11.36
CA PRO A 50 20.66 39.78 12.17
C PRO A 50 20.52 39.57 13.69
N ALA A 51 19.52 38.79 14.13
CA ALA A 51 19.34 38.44 15.53
C ALA A 51 20.09 37.15 15.93
N LEU A 52 20.82 36.51 15.01
CA LEU A 52 21.79 35.47 15.36
C LEU A 52 23.05 36.10 15.99
N VAL A 53 23.73 35.33 16.84
CA VAL A 53 24.96 35.79 17.51
C VAL A 53 26.11 36.02 16.51
N ALA A 54 26.16 35.23 15.44
CA ALA A 54 27.18 35.31 14.40
C ALA A 54 26.55 35.06 13.02
N PRO A 55 25.80 36.04 12.47
CA PRO A 55 25.14 35.90 11.17
C PRO A 55 26.17 35.77 10.05
N VAL A 56 25.84 34.95 9.06
CA VAL A 56 26.68 34.69 7.88
C VAL A 56 25.86 34.60 6.62
N GLU A 57 26.46 35.08 5.53
CA GLU A 57 25.90 35.03 4.19
C GLU A 57 25.38 33.62 3.83
N ARG A 58 24.18 33.53 3.25
CA ARG A 58 23.51 32.24 2.92
C ARG A 58 24.28 31.35 1.93
N THR A 59 25.31 31.90 1.29
CA THR A 59 26.17 31.18 0.35
C THR A 59 27.36 30.49 1.02
N GLN A 60 27.66 30.84 2.27
CA GLN A 60 28.84 30.32 2.99
C GLN A 60 28.59 28.97 3.64
N GLU A 61 29.69 28.31 4.00
CA GLU A 61 29.64 27.10 4.81
C GLU A 61 29.35 27.44 6.27
N LEU A 62 28.41 26.71 6.87
CA LEU A 62 28.06 26.87 8.27
C LEU A 62 28.90 25.94 9.14
N SER A 63 29.34 26.44 10.29
CA SER A 63 29.87 25.64 11.40
C SER A 63 28.75 24.93 12.17
N THR A 64 29.11 23.95 13.00
CA THR A 64 28.15 23.26 13.88
C THR A 64 27.46 24.22 14.84
N GLU A 65 28.22 25.17 15.39
CA GLU A 65 27.74 26.16 16.36
C GLU A 65 26.75 27.14 15.72
N GLN A 66 26.98 27.53 14.46
CA GLN A 66 26.05 28.38 13.72
C GLN A 66 24.74 27.66 13.42
N ILE A 67 24.79 26.38 13.01
CA ILE A 67 23.58 25.58 12.80
C ILE A 67 22.82 25.40 14.11
N GLU A 68 23.51 25.11 15.22
CA GLU A 68 22.89 25.01 16.53
C GLU A 68 22.19 26.33 16.92
N ALA A 69 22.83 27.48 16.72
CA ALA A 69 22.23 28.78 16.99
C ALA A 69 20.97 29.05 16.13
N MET A 70 21.01 28.67 14.84
CA MET A 70 19.86 28.78 13.93
C MET A 70 18.70 27.89 14.39
N VAL A 71 18.96 26.63 14.73
CA VAL A 71 17.96 25.67 15.20
C VAL A 71 17.33 26.15 16.52
N ARG A 72 18.15 26.54 17.50
CA ARG A 72 17.66 27.08 18.79
C ARG A 72 16.75 28.28 18.59
N ARG A 73 17.15 29.20 17.70
CA ARG A 73 16.34 30.38 17.39
C ARG A 73 15.02 30.01 16.70
N ALA A 74 15.05 29.12 15.72
CA ALA A 74 13.85 28.70 14.99
C ALA A 74 12.86 28.00 15.93
N VAL A 75 13.34 27.04 16.74
CA VAL A 75 12.54 26.34 17.75
C VAL A 75 11.97 27.32 18.77
N GLY A 76 12.76 28.26 19.29
CA GLY A 76 12.30 29.26 20.24
C GLY A 76 11.22 30.19 19.67
N LEU A 77 11.36 30.62 18.41
CA LEU A 77 10.34 31.42 17.72
C LEU A 77 9.04 30.65 17.46
N ALA A 78 9.12 29.32 17.36
CA ALA A 78 7.99 28.41 17.21
C ALA A 78 7.42 27.91 18.55
N GLY A 79 7.90 28.44 19.68
CA GLY A 79 7.35 28.21 21.02
C GLY A 79 8.14 27.28 21.93
N GLY A 80 9.28 26.74 21.50
CA GLY A 80 10.10 25.82 22.30
C GLY A 80 9.68 24.35 22.17
N LEU A 81 10.53 23.42 22.62
CA LEU A 81 10.17 21.98 22.65
C LEU A 81 9.51 21.59 23.97
N GLU A 82 9.72 22.34 25.04
CA GLU A 82 9.12 22.16 26.37
C GLU A 82 7.59 22.23 26.36
N VAL A 83 7.00 22.81 25.32
CA VAL A 83 5.54 22.89 25.16
C VAL A 83 4.92 21.61 24.60
N VAL A 84 5.74 20.72 24.04
CA VAL A 84 5.30 19.45 23.45
C VAL A 84 5.96 18.24 24.09
N ILE A 85 7.14 18.39 24.69
CA ILE A 85 7.85 17.32 25.39
C ILE A 85 7.57 17.45 26.90
N PRO A 86 6.88 16.47 27.52
CA PRO A 86 6.73 16.44 28.97
C PRO A 86 8.09 16.31 29.66
N GLU A 87 8.32 17.03 30.77
CA GLU A 87 9.55 16.90 31.58
C GLU A 87 9.81 15.46 32.04
N ALA A 88 8.74 14.70 32.31
CA ALA A 88 8.79 13.30 32.72
C ALA A 88 8.78 12.30 31.54
N ALA A 89 9.01 12.76 30.31
CA ALA A 89 9.10 11.90 29.14
C ALA A 89 10.16 10.82 29.35
N ARG A 90 9.83 9.59 28.96
CA ARG A 90 10.71 8.43 29.03
C ARG A 90 11.35 8.15 27.69
N LEU A 91 10.62 8.36 26.60
CA LEU A 91 11.09 8.15 25.24
C LEU A 91 10.71 9.33 24.34
N VAL A 92 11.71 9.93 23.69
CA VAL A 92 11.52 10.90 22.63
C VAL A 92 12.16 10.40 21.35
N VAL A 93 11.44 10.45 20.23
CA VAL A 93 11.97 10.00 18.93
C VAL A 93 12.22 11.19 18.01
N LEU A 94 13.45 11.29 17.49
CA LEU A 94 13.83 12.20 16.43
C LEU A 94 13.81 11.45 15.10
N LYS A 95 13.05 11.97 14.13
CA LYS A 95 12.88 11.32 12.83
C LYS A 95 13.58 12.09 11.71
N PRO A 96 14.88 11.87 11.46
CA PRO A 96 15.54 12.50 10.32
C PRO A 96 15.11 11.89 8.98
N ASN A 97 15.37 12.59 7.87
CA ASN A 97 15.33 12.00 6.55
C ASN A 97 16.68 11.39 6.21
N VAL A 98 16.71 10.07 5.97
CA VAL A 98 17.95 9.39 5.61
C VAL A 98 17.81 8.58 4.33
N GLY A 99 18.55 8.99 3.29
CA GLY A 99 18.41 8.53 1.92
C GLY A 99 19.40 7.45 1.46
N ALA A 100 19.19 7.04 0.21
CA ALA A 100 19.69 5.81 -0.40
C ALA A 100 21.11 5.83 -0.98
N ARG A 101 21.68 7.02 -1.25
CA ARG A 101 22.93 7.14 -2.01
C ARG A 101 24.06 7.68 -1.12
N PRO A 102 25.18 6.94 -0.96
CA PRO A 102 26.35 7.43 -0.23
C PRO A 102 26.85 8.77 -0.78
N GLY A 103 27.20 9.70 0.11
CA GLY A 103 27.90 10.94 -0.25
C GLY A 103 27.07 11.97 -1.02
N THR A 104 25.76 11.81 -1.11
CA THR A 104 24.87 12.77 -1.78
C THR A 104 24.45 13.88 -0.81
N ILE A 105 24.97 15.08 -1.05
CA ILE A 105 24.63 16.29 -0.30
C ILE A 105 23.18 16.67 -0.62
N GLY A 106 22.40 17.03 0.41
CA GLY A 106 21.01 17.50 0.25
C GLY A 106 19.96 16.40 0.04
N VAL A 107 20.33 15.14 0.20
CA VAL A 107 19.41 13.99 0.15
C VAL A 107 19.09 13.45 1.56
N VAL A 108 20.00 13.69 2.51
CA VAL A 108 19.92 13.33 3.94
C VAL A 108 19.85 14.62 4.78
N THR A 109 19.15 14.58 5.91
CA THR A 109 19.18 15.65 6.92
C THR A 109 20.62 15.84 7.43
N ASP A 110 21.06 17.09 7.55
CA ASP A 110 22.35 17.42 8.14
C ASP A 110 22.39 16.95 9.62
N ALA A 111 23.34 16.07 9.94
CA ALA A 111 23.46 15.52 11.28
C ALA A 111 23.64 16.59 12.37
N ARG A 112 24.15 17.78 12.03
CA ARG A 112 24.30 18.90 12.97
C ARG A 112 22.96 19.51 13.36
N VAL A 113 21.95 19.45 12.48
CA VAL A 113 20.57 19.82 12.80
C VAL A 113 19.98 18.81 13.79
N VAL A 114 20.12 17.51 13.51
CA VAL A 114 19.66 16.44 14.42
C VAL A 114 20.34 16.55 15.79
N ARG A 115 21.64 16.82 15.82
CA ARG A 115 22.41 17.08 17.05
C ARG A 115 21.82 18.24 17.84
N ALA A 116 21.54 19.38 17.19
CA ALA A 116 20.98 20.55 17.86
C ALA A 116 19.58 20.27 18.44
N VAL A 117 18.74 19.54 17.70
CA VAL A 117 17.43 19.10 18.21
C VAL A 117 17.57 18.15 19.39
N ALA A 118 18.48 17.17 19.33
CA ALA A 118 18.73 16.25 20.44
C ALA A 118 19.18 16.97 21.72
N LEU A 119 20.00 18.02 21.61
CA LEU A 119 20.38 18.86 22.74
C LEU A 119 19.19 19.58 23.35
N LEU A 120 18.31 20.16 22.52
CA LEU A 120 17.08 20.81 22.98
C LEU A 120 16.11 19.83 23.65
N VAL A 121 16.01 18.59 23.14
CA VAL A 121 15.24 17.52 23.78
C VAL A 121 15.80 17.18 25.15
N HIS A 122 17.11 16.97 25.26
CA HIS A 122 17.75 16.66 26.54
C HIS A 122 17.62 17.82 27.55
N GLU A 123 17.64 19.08 27.09
CA GLU A 123 17.37 20.25 27.93
C GLU A 123 15.93 20.28 28.44
N ALA A 124 14.95 19.85 27.63
CA ALA A 124 13.54 19.81 28.00
C ALA A 124 13.17 18.60 28.88
N ALA A 125 13.79 17.44 28.63
CA ALA A 125 13.56 16.19 29.36
C ALA A 125 14.90 15.45 29.59
N PRO A 126 15.66 15.81 30.65
CA PRO A 126 17.01 15.29 30.87
C PRO A 126 17.12 13.78 31.07
N ASP A 127 16.05 13.16 31.60
CA ASP A 127 15.99 11.72 31.90
C ASP A 127 15.40 10.89 30.74
N ALA A 128 14.96 11.53 29.65
CA ALA A 128 14.38 10.84 28.51
C ALA A 128 15.44 10.10 27.69
N ARG A 129 15.13 8.89 27.26
CA ARG A 129 15.88 8.21 26.20
C ARG A 129 15.51 8.81 24.84
N ILE A 130 16.51 9.09 24.02
CA ILE A 130 16.34 9.68 22.69
C ILE A 130 16.62 8.62 21.62
N TYR A 131 15.67 8.38 20.72
CA TYR A 131 15.94 7.61 19.51
C TYR A 131 16.10 8.51 18.30
N ILE A 132 17.20 8.36 17.57
CA ILE A 132 17.30 8.82 16.18
C ILE A 132 16.71 7.71 15.32
N GLY A 133 15.39 7.76 15.14
CA GLY A 133 14.60 6.73 14.46
C GLY A 133 14.53 6.97 12.95
N ALA A 134 15.02 6.04 12.13
CA ALA A 134 14.81 6.10 10.68
C ALA A 134 14.62 4.71 10.06
N GLY A 135 13.70 4.59 9.11
CA GLY A 135 13.47 3.37 8.34
C GLY A 135 13.53 3.67 6.85
N SER A 136 14.71 3.71 6.26
CA SER A 136 14.87 3.98 4.82
C SER A 136 14.77 2.72 3.99
N GLY A 137 14.26 2.83 2.76
CA GLY A 137 14.15 1.70 1.85
C GLY A 137 15.43 1.26 1.17
N SER A 138 16.58 1.80 1.58
CA SER A 138 17.84 1.67 0.84
C SER A 138 19.04 1.46 1.75
N TRP A 139 18.80 1.01 2.97
CA TRP A 139 19.84 0.67 3.92
C TRP A 139 19.50 -0.58 4.69
N LEU A 140 20.48 -1.08 5.45
CA LEU A 140 20.22 -2.12 6.42
C LEU A 140 21.21 -2.03 7.57
N SER A 141 20.70 -2.04 8.80
CA SER A 141 21.58 -2.07 9.98
C SER A 141 22.50 -3.29 9.94
N PRO A 142 23.83 -3.13 10.06
CA PRO A 142 24.79 -4.23 9.94
C PRO A 142 24.48 -5.42 10.84
N ASP A 143 24.05 -5.16 12.06
CA ASP A 143 23.74 -6.19 13.06
C ASP A 143 22.48 -7.00 12.72
N LEU A 144 21.63 -6.46 11.84
CA LEU A 144 20.38 -7.04 11.39
C LEU A 144 20.47 -7.57 9.95
N VAL A 145 21.62 -7.45 9.28
CA VAL A 145 21.88 -8.05 7.94
C VAL A 145 21.67 -9.55 7.95
N GLY A 146 22.06 -10.21 9.04
CA GLY A 146 21.84 -11.63 9.19
C GLY A 146 20.36 -12.00 9.27
N THR A 147 19.49 -11.06 9.62
CA THR A 147 18.05 -11.27 9.82
C THR A 147 17.26 -10.70 8.65
N VAL A 148 17.62 -10.97 7.40
CA VAL A 148 16.82 -10.55 6.23
C VAL A 148 16.65 -11.75 5.28
N PRO A 149 15.44 -11.98 4.71
CA PRO A 149 15.21 -13.00 3.71
C PRO A 149 16.13 -12.88 2.50
N VAL A 150 16.60 -14.02 1.96
CA VAL A 150 17.21 -14.03 0.62
C VAL A 150 16.15 -13.75 -0.45
N SER A 151 14.86 -14.01 -0.21
CA SER A 151 13.78 -13.62 -1.14
C SER A 151 13.54 -12.09 -1.20
N LEU A 152 13.80 -11.37 -0.10
CA LEU A 152 13.83 -9.89 -0.09
C LEU A 152 15.08 -9.31 -0.78
N ASN A 153 16.01 -10.17 -1.17
CA ASN A 153 17.15 -9.85 -2.03
C ASN A 153 16.73 -9.70 -3.51
N PHE A 154 15.49 -10.08 -3.89
CA PHE A 154 14.95 -9.96 -5.27
C PHE A 154 14.09 -8.72 -5.51
N THR A 155 13.57 -8.07 -4.45
CA THR A 155 12.98 -6.71 -4.55
C THR A 155 14.02 -5.61 -4.72
N LEU A 156 15.30 -5.99 -4.68
CA LEU A 156 16.46 -5.15 -4.85
C LEU A 156 17.10 -5.56 -6.18
N ASP A 157 17.05 -4.70 -7.20
CA ASP A 157 17.86 -4.91 -8.41
C ASP A 157 19.35 -5.08 -8.03
N GLU A 158 20.18 -5.57 -8.96
CA GLU A 158 21.62 -5.75 -8.75
C GLU A 158 22.32 -4.47 -8.18
N GLY A 159 21.76 -3.29 -8.47
CA GLY A 159 22.20 -2.00 -7.93
C GLY A 159 21.85 -1.73 -6.47
N HIS A 160 20.84 -2.41 -5.90
CA HIS A 160 20.46 -2.31 -4.50
C HIS A 160 21.20 -3.30 -3.59
N ARG A 161 21.65 -4.45 -4.10
CA ARG A 161 22.58 -5.34 -3.35
C ARG A 161 23.89 -4.63 -3.00
N GLN A 162 24.36 -3.73 -3.86
CA GLN A 162 25.53 -2.87 -3.59
C GLN A 162 25.25 -1.74 -2.57
N ARG A 163 23.99 -1.59 -2.12
CA ARG A 163 23.51 -0.55 -1.18
C ARG A 163 23.19 -1.10 0.22
N MET A 164 23.66 -2.29 0.60
CA MET A 164 23.61 -2.73 2.00
C MET A 164 24.71 -2.03 2.79
N PHE A 165 24.33 -1.01 3.57
CA PHE A 165 25.23 -0.23 4.42
C PHE A 165 24.48 0.34 5.63
N ASP A 166 25.25 0.69 6.67
CA ASP A 166 24.77 1.48 7.79
C ASP A 166 24.53 2.93 7.35
N GLY A 167 23.28 3.28 7.08
CA GLY A 167 22.99 4.62 6.61
C GLY A 167 22.98 5.69 7.70
N PHE A 168 22.80 5.32 8.98
CA PHE A 168 23.04 6.26 10.08
C PHE A 168 24.49 6.71 10.08
N ARG A 169 25.43 5.77 9.88
CA ARG A 169 26.85 6.11 9.77
C ARG A 169 27.12 7.01 8.58
N ARG A 170 26.53 6.72 7.42
CA ARG A 170 26.72 7.55 6.22
C ARG A 170 26.13 8.94 6.33
N ALA A 171 25.07 9.10 7.09
CA ALA A 171 24.49 10.40 7.41
C ALA A 171 25.26 11.16 8.50
N GLY A 172 26.28 10.54 9.13
CA GLY A 172 27.01 11.13 10.26
C GLY A 172 26.26 11.03 11.60
N LEU A 173 25.11 10.36 11.64
CA LEU A 173 24.26 10.24 12.84
C LEU A 173 24.89 9.32 13.90
N ARG A 174 25.67 8.31 13.51
CA ARG A 174 26.47 7.49 14.44
C ARG A 174 27.57 8.29 15.15
N ASP A 175 28.06 9.36 14.53
CA ASP A 175 29.05 10.25 15.16
C ASP A 175 28.39 11.17 16.18
N VAL A 176 27.19 11.67 15.87
CA VAL A 176 26.34 12.42 16.81
C VAL A 176 25.94 11.55 18.01
N GLU A 177 25.46 10.34 17.76
CA GLU A 177 25.14 9.34 18.80
C GLU A 177 26.29 9.20 19.79
N ARG A 178 27.51 8.92 19.28
CA ARG A 178 28.70 8.76 20.11
C ARG A 178 29.09 10.03 20.87
N GLU A 179 29.12 11.19 20.20
CA GLU A 179 29.46 12.47 20.84
C GLU A 179 28.54 12.79 22.02
N LEU A 180 27.23 12.58 21.85
CA LEU A 180 26.23 12.89 22.88
C LEU A 180 26.23 11.84 23.99
N GLN A 181 26.46 10.56 23.69
CA GLN A 181 26.69 9.52 24.70
C GLN A 181 27.93 9.82 25.56
N ASP A 182 29.03 10.30 24.96
CA ASP A 182 30.26 10.72 25.69
C ASP A 182 29.97 11.90 26.64
N ARG A 183 28.91 12.67 26.38
CA ARG A 183 28.43 13.77 27.24
C ARG A 183 27.40 13.30 28.29
N GLY A 184 27.08 12.02 28.35
CA GLY A 184 26.15 11.42 29.30
C GLY A 184 24.68 11.46 28.89
N ILE A 185 24.37 11.71 27.61
CA ILE A 185 22.99 11.73 27.09
C ILE A 185 22.61 10.32 26.62
N ASP A 186 21.45 9.81 27.06
CA ASP A 186 20.91 8.52 26.61
C ASP A 186 20.28 8.67 25.22
N ILE A 187 21.05 8.33 24.18
CA ILE A 187 20.65 8.44 22.78
C ILE A 187 21.10 7.24 21.96
N GLU A 188 20.28 6.80 21.00
CA GLU A 188 20.59 5.69 20.10
C GLU A 188 20.07 5.91 18.67
N CYS A 189 20.85 5.50 17.66
CA CYS A 189 20.37 5.38 16.28
C CYS A 189 19.60 4.06 16.09
N PHE A 190 18.29 4.16 15.86
CA PHE A 190 17.35 3.05 15.89
C PHE A 190 16.67 2.82 14.52
N ASP A 191 16.85 1.63 13.93
CA ASP A 191 16.37 1.31 12.58
C ASP A 191 14.90 0.87 12.58
N LEU A 192 14.02 1.80 12.23
CA LEU A 192 12.56 1.58 12.23
C LEU A 192 12.13 0.50 11.24
N ASN A 193 12.97 0.10 10.29
CA ASN A 193 12.65 -1.02 9.39
C ASN A 193 12.44 -2.34 10.14
N PHE A 194 13.05 -2.49 11.31
CA PHE A 194 13.04 -3.71 12.12
C PHE A 194 12.31 -3.55 13.45
N ASP A 195 11.72 -2.39 13.69
CA ASP A 195 10.93 -2.16 14.89
C ASP A 195 9.70 -3.07 14.90
N ARG A 196 9.13 -3.32 16.08
CA ARG A 196 7.80 -3.94 16.18
C ARG A 196 6.80 -3.08 15.41
N ALA A 197 5.88 -3.72 14.69
CA ALA A 197 4.81 -3.03 13.99
C ALA A 197 3.51 -3.02 14.81
N ILE A 198 2.83 -1.88 14.83
CA ILE A 198 1.47 -1.71 15.36
C ILE A 198 0.56 -1.39 14.16
N PHE A 199 -0.45 -2.23 13.94
CA PHE A 199 -1.50 -1.99 12.95
C PHE A 199 -2.50 -0.99 13.53
N ALA A 200 -2.50 0.22 12.97
CA ALA A 200 -3.27 1.36 13.44
C ALA A 200 -4.26 1.79 12.36
N ARG A 201 -5.54 1.89 12.74
CA ARG A 201 -6.60 2.40 11.87
C ARG A 201 -6.53 3.92 11.76
N VAL A 202 -6.87 4.44 10.59
CA VAL A 202 -6.97 5.88 10.38
C VAL A 202 -8.16 6.44 11.16
N PRO A 203 -7.97 7.45 12.03
CA PRO A 203 -9.07 8.10 12.72
C PRO A 203 -10.09 8.70 11.73
N GLY A 204 -11.35 8.27 11.85
CA GLY A 204 -12.42 8.70 10.95
C GLY A 204 -12.45 7.99 9.58
N GLY A 205 -11.70 6.89 9.41
CA GLY A 205 -11.65 6.11 8.16
C GLY A 205 -10.58 6.62 7.19
N GLY A 206 -9.92 5.69 6.49
CA GLY A 206 -8.81 5.99 5.59
C GLY A 206 -9.25 6.69 4.32
N MET A 207 -8.38 7.52 3.75
CA MET A 207 -8.55 8.08 2.41
C MET A 207 -7.85 7.23 1.35
N ALA A 208 -6.66 6.71 1.68
CA ALA A 208 -5.90 5.81 0.83
C ALA A 208 -5.98 4.36 1.33
N ALA A 209 -5.89 4.14 2.65
CA ALA A 209 -6.05 2.84 3.26
C ALA A 209 -6.63 2.95 4.68
N ASP A 210 -7.47 1.99 5.08
CA ASP A 210 -8.12 2.02 6.39
C ASP A 210 -7.16 1.77 7.56
N GLU A 211 -6.04 1.09 7.33
CA GLU A 211 -5.10 0.66 8.36
C GLU A 211 -3.65 0.64 7.87
N TYR A 212 -2.72 1.06 8.72
CA TYR A 212 -1.27 1.04 8.47
C TYR A 212 -0.51 0.37 9.62
N ALA A 213 0.52 -0.39 9.29
CA ALA A 213 1.49 -0.94 10.22
C ALA A 213 2.61 0.09 10.49
N ILE A 214 2.58 0.74 11.64
CA ILE A 214 3.55 1.77 12.03
C ILE A 214 4.59 1.20 12.98
N ALA A 215 5.84 1.67 12.90
CA ALA A 215 6.87 1.36 13.89
C ALA A 215 6.40 1.74 15.32
N ALA A 216 6.40 0.77 16.23
CA ALA A 216 5.85 0.90 17.58
C ALA A 216 6.49 2.05 18.36
N SER A 217 7.80 2.26 18.21
CA SER A 217 8.52 3.33 18.89
C SER A 217 7.97 4.72 18.57
N ILE A 218 7.32 4.91 17.41
CA ILE A 218 6.70 6.19 17.04
C ILE A 218 5.38 6.40 17.77
N LEU A 219 4.55 5.35 17.87
CA LEU A 219 3.25 5.46 18.52
C LEU A 219 3.35 5.43 20.06
N GLU A 220 4.42 4.85 20.59
CA GLU A 220 4.68 4.70 22.03
C GLU A 220 5.58 5.79 22.61
N ALA A 221 6.18 6.65 21.80
CA ALA A 221 6.95 7.78 22.27
C ALA A 221 6.06 8.78 23.04
N ASP A 222 6.64 9.42 24.06
CA ASP A 222 5.98 10.51 24.78
C ASP A 222 5.94 11.79 23.92
N ALA A 223 6.90 11.94 23.01
CA ALA A 223 6.90 12.92 21.93
C ALA A 223 7.76 12.41 20.76
N TRP A 224 7.40 12.76 19.52
CA TRP A 224 8.28 12.56 18.37
C TRP A 224 8.39 13.80 17.48
N ILE A 225 9.62 14.11 17.11
CA ILE A 225 10.02 15.33 16.42
C ILE A 225 10.49 14.96 15.02
N ASP A 226 9.83 15.47 14.00
CA ASP A 226 10.22 15.24 12.62
C ASP A 226 11.36 16.20 12.22
N VAL A 227 12.42 15.67 11.61
CA VAL A 227 13.61 16.45 11.23
C VAL A 227 13.94 16.23 9.74
N PRO A 228 13.03 16.56 8.81
CA PRO A 228 13.20 16.28 7.39
C PRO A 228 14.25 17.18 6.74
N VAL A 229 14.80 16.75 5.60
CA VAL A 229 15.51 17.64 4.66
C VAL A 229 14.58 18.03 3.51
N ALA A 230 14.61 19.30 3.12
CA ALA A 230 13.89 19.79 1.96
C ALA A 230 14.57 19.37 0.65
N LYS A 231 13.81 18.79 -0.28
CA LYS A 231 14.28 18.45 -1.64
C LYS A 231 13.14 18.30 -2.62
N THR A 232 13.41 18.39 -3.92
CA THR A 232 12.38 18.10 -4.93
C THR A 232 12.20 16.59 -5.14
N HIS A 233 10.95 16.16 -5.35
CA HIS A 233 10.57 14.75 -5.53
C HIS A 233 9.43 14.64 -6.55
N GLY A 234 9.18 13.43 -7.07
CA GLY A 234 7.98 13.11 -7.86
C GLY A 234 6.65 13.54 -7.21
N ALA A 235 6.61 13.64 -5.88
CA ALA A 235 5.46 14.11 -5.10
C ALA A 235 5.57 15.63 -4.84
N LYS A 236 6.13 16.37 -5.80
CA LYS A 236 6.58 17.77 -5.72
C LYS A 236 7.80 17.98 -4.80
N ILE A 237 7.66 17.80 -3.48
CA ILE A 237 8.76 17.95 -2.52
C ILE A 237 8.88 16.76 -1.57
N THR A 238 10.03 16.65 -0.90
CA THR A 238 10.16 15.94 0.36
C THR A 238 10.35 16.98 1.45
N ALA A 239 9.53 16.89 2.49
CA ALA A 239 9.63 17.60 3.76
C ALA A 239 8.93 16.72 4.83
N ALA A 240 8.22 17.29 5.80
CA ALA A 240 7.69 16.55 6.95
C ALA A 240 6.64 15.49 6.55
N MET A 241 5.62 15.88 5.77
CA MET A 241 4.53 14.97 5.39
C MET A 241 5.06 13.72 4.69
N LYS A 242 6.03 13.89 3.77
CA LYS A 242 6.63 12.77 3.06
C LYS A 242 7.61 11.96 3.92
N ASN A 243 8.27 12.57 4.90
CA ASN A 243 9.27 11.88 5.72
C ASN A 243 8.67 10.77 6.59
N GLN A 244 7.36 10.83 6.82
CA GLN A 244 6.55 9.82 7.52
C GLN A 244 6.52 8.46 6.82
N TYR A 245 6.78 8.39 5.51
CA TYR A 245 6.99 7.10 4.84
C TYR A 245 8.12 6.30 5.51
N GLY A 246 9.07 6.98 6.17
CA GLY A 246 10.15 6.36 6.95
C GLY A 246 9.72 5.64 8.23
N LEU A 247 8.47 5.81 8.67
CA LEU A 247 7.90 5.20 9.89
C LEU A 247 7.38 3.77 9.66
N LEU A 248 7.18 3.42 8.39
CA LEU A 248 6.64 2.13 7.97
C LEU A 248 7.75 1.06 7.99
N PRO A 249 7.62 -0.02 8.76
CA PRO A 249 8.69 -1.00 8.91
C PRO A 249 8.92 -1.81 7.62
N GLY A 250 10.14 -1.79 7.08
CA GLY A 250 10.51 -2.58 5.89
C GLY A 250 10.35 -4.10 6.07
N HIS A 251 10.43 -4.61 7.30
CA HIS A 251 10.13 -6.01 7.58
C HIS A 251 8.63 -6.37 7.44
N ILE A 252 7.73 -5.39 7.29
CA ILE A 252 6.32 -5.59 6.91
C ILE A 252 6.10 -5.28 5.43
N TYR A 253 6.47 -4.07 4.99
CA TYR A 253 6.13 -3.53 3.66
C TYR A 253 7.17 -3.79 2.56
N GLY A 254 8.27 -4.46 2.89
CA GLY A 254 9.43 -4.52 2.02
C GLY A 254 10.23 -3.22 2.07
N TRP A 255 11.46 -3.24 1.56
CA TRP A 255 12.36 -2.11 1.69
C TRP A 255 11.92 -0.91 0.86
N ASN A 256 11.47 -1.11 -0.38
CA ASN A 256 10.95 0.02 -1.16
C ASN A 256 9.57 0.53 -0.69
N LYS A 257 8.94 -0.17 0.27
CA LYS A 257 7.65 0.11 0.93
C LYS A 257 6.41 0.12 0.04
N GLY A 258 6.56 0.45 -1.24
CA GLY A 258 5.46 0.46 -2.21
C GLY A 258 5.17 -0.89 -2.84
N ARG A 259 6.17 -1.76 -3.10
CA ARG A 259 5.89 -3.06 -3.76
C ARG A 259 5.40 -4.15 -2.81
N GLY A 260 5.50 -3.94 -1.49
CA GLY A 260 5.12 -4.94 -0.51
C GLY A 260 6.06 -6.14 -0.49
N LYS A 261 5.52 -7.25 0.03
CA LYS A 261 6.10 -8.60 0.07
C LYS A 261 5.05 -9.58 -0.45
N ASP A 262 5.46 -10.83 -0.72
CA ASP A 262 4.54 -11.91 -1.12
C ASP A 262 3.36 -12.15 -0.15
N VAL A 263 3.49 -11.68 1.10
CA VAL A 263 2.50 -11.86 2.17
C VAL A 263 1.83 -10.57 2.65
N ASN A 264 2.31 -9.39 2.26
CA ASN A 264 1.78 -8.09 2.69
C ASN A 264 1.86 -7.10 1.54
N GLU A 265 0.76 -6.42 1.26
CA GLU A 265 0.74 -5.36 0.24
C GLU A 265 1.65 -4.20 0.64
N GLY A 266 2.21 -3.53 -0.36
CA GLY A 266 2.90 -2.28 -0.12
C GLY A 266 1.90 -1.18 0.21
N ILE A 267 2.41 -0.04 0.62
CA ILE A 267 1.55 1.13 0.82
C ILE A 267 1.12 1.73 -0.52
N PRO A 268 -0.08 2.33 -0.59
CA PRO A 268 -0.45 3.19 -1.71
C PRO A 268 0.64 4.26 -1.91
N HIS A 269 1.28 4.20 -3.07
CA HIS A 269 2.43 5.05 -3.40
C HIS A 269 2.49 5.29 -4.90
N ALA A 270 1.37 5.82 -5.42
CA ALA A 270 1.20 6.24 -6.80
C ALA A 270 0.90 7.75 -6.84
N PRO A 271 1.18 8.43 -7.97
CA PRO A 271 0.93 9.86 -8.13
C PRO A 271 -0.49 10.29 -7.76
N ARG A 272 -1.47 9.44 -8.06
CA ARG A 272 -2.89 9.73 -7.86
C ARG A 272 -3.35 9.68 -6.39
N VAL A 273 -2.64 8.98 -5.49
CA VAL A 273 -3.14 8.67 -4.12
C VAL A 273 -2.15 9.04 -3.00
N VAL A 274 -1.01 9.65 -3.36
CA VAL A 274 0.09 9.87 -2.41
C VAL A 274 -0.24 10.96 -1.39
N ASP A 275 -1.03 11.96 -1.77
CA ASP A 275 -1.45 13.05 -0.89
C ASP A 275 -2.42 12.55 0.20
N GLU A 276 -3.37 11.68 -0.15
CA GLU A 276 -4.24 10.96 0.78
C GLU A 276 -3.44 10.12 1.77
N SER A 277 -2.45 9.38 1.26
CA SER A 277 -1.55 8.57 2.10
C SER A 277 -0.76 9.41 3.10
N PHE A 278 -0.33 10.62 2.71
CA PHE A 278 0.34 11.54 3.64
C PHE A 278 -0.59 11.96 4.78
N VAL A 279 -1.85 12.28 4.47
CA VAL A 279 -2.81 12.70 5.49
C VAL A 279 -3.21 11.54 6.39
N ASP A 280 -3.43 10.34 5.85
CA ASP A 280 -3.72 9.14 6.65
C ASP A 280 -2.60 8.85 7.67
N LEU A 281 -1.34 8.88 7.23
CA LEU A 281 -0.18 8.71 8.12
C LEU A 281 -0.08 9.81 9.18
N MET A 282 -0.33 11.07 8.80
CA MET A 282 -0.30 12.19 9.74
C MET A 282 -1.42 12.08 10.78
N LEU A 283 -2.62 11.64 10.39
CA LEU A 283 -3.74 11.42 11.31
C LEU A 283 -3.48 10.27 12.30
N ILE A 284 -2.70 9.27 11.90
CA ILE A 284 -2.30 8.17 12.79
C ILE A 284 -1.18 8.60 13.74
N THR A 285 -0.15 9.28 13.21
CA THR A 285 1.12 9.45 13.92
C THR A 285 1.24 10.77 14.67
N GLU A 286 0.56 11.83 14.19
CA GLU A 286 0.52 13.18 14.75
C GLU A 286 1.91 13.67 15.23
N PRO A 287 2.79 14.15 14.33
CA PRO A 287 4.08 14.73 14.73
C PRO A 287 3.90 15.85 15.74
N ASP A 288 4.68 15.83 16.83
CA ASP A 288 4.56 16.82 17.90
C ASP A 288 5.24 18.15 17.54
N PHE A 289 6.29 18.07 16.71
CA PHE A 289 7.04 19.21 16.22
C PHE A 289 7.84 18.87 14.96
N VAL A 290 8.13 19.87 14.14
CA VAL A 290 8.90 19.76 12.91
C VAL A 290 10.07 20.75 12.91
N VAL A 291 11.26 20.28 12.54
CA VAL A 291 12.44 21.10 12.23
C VAL A 291 12.98 20.72 10.84
N THR A 292 12.58 21.46 9.82
CA THR A 292 12.98 21.20 8.43
C THR A 292 14.35 21.83 8.13
N ASP A 293 15.27 20.97 7.69
CA ASP A 293 16.58 21.34 7.17
C ASP A 293 16.47 21.85 5.71
N LEU A 294 16.63 23.16 5.53
CA LEU A 294 16.80 23.83 4.22
C LEU A 294 18.24 24.34 4.04
N ILE A 295 19.22 23.84 4.81
CA ILE A 295 20.61 24.28 4.67
C ILE A 295 21.10 23.93 3.26
N ARG A 296 20.96 22.66 2.89
CA ARG A 296 21.20 22.15 1.53
C ARG A 296 20.19 21.07 1.18
N GLY A 297 19.62 21.14 -0.01
CA GLY A 297 18.66 20.15 -0.49
C GLY A 297 18.82 19.82 -1.97
N SER A 298 18.49 18.59 -2.37
CA SER A 298 18.59 18.19 -3.78
C SER A 298 17.50 18.85 -4.63
N GLU A 299 17.87 19.24 -5.86
CA GLU A 299 16.96 19.77 -6.87
C GLU A 299 17.05 18.94 -8.16
N GLY A 300 16.02 18.99 -9.00
CA GLY A 300 15.89 18.15 -10.20
C GLY A 300 15.42 16.72 -9.94
N GLY A 301 15.41 16.27 -8.69
CA GLY A 301 14.97 14.93 -8.30
C GLY A 301 15.40 14.52 -6.89
N ALA A 302 14.80 13.46 -6.38
CA ALA A 302 14.94 13.04 -4.98
C ALA A 302 16.30 12.42 -4.62
N PHE A 303 17.07 12.03 -5.64
CA PHE A 303 18.36 11.33 -5.50
C PHE A 303 19.44 11.93 -6.39
N ASN A 304 19.23 13.17 -6.86
CA ASN A 304 20.19 13.89 -7.69
C ASN A 304 21.36 14.36 -6.82
N SER A 305 22.57 14.41 -7.40
CA SER A 305 23.74 14.99 -6.73
C SER A 305 23.76 16.51 -6.80
N LYS A 306 22.92 17.11 -7.68
CA LYS A 306 22.71 18.54 -7.73
C LYS A 306 21.89 18.98 -6.52
N TYR A 307 22.46 19.92 -5.77
CA TYR A 307 21.82 20.50 -4.61
C TYR A 307 21.80 22.03 -4.70
N ARG A 308 20.88 22.61 -3.94
CA ARG A 308 20.80 24.03 -3.68
C ARG A 308 21.13 24.30 -2.23
N ARG A 309 21.99 25.29 -1.98
CA ARG A 309 22.25 25.82 -0.64
C ARG A 309 21.33 27.00 -0.39
N SER A 310 20.56 26.92 0.69
CA SER A 310 19.71 28.03 1.13
C SER A 310 20.10 28.54 2.52
N ASN A 311 20.75 27.71 3.35
CA ASN A 311 21.13 28.04 4.73
C ASN A 311 19.95 28.58 5.55
N ILE A 312 18.83 27.85 5.55
CA ILE A 312 17.60 28.20 6.29
C ILE A 312 17.19 27.02 7.17
N ILE A 313 16.68 27.31 8.37
CA ILE A 313 15.93 26.38 9.20
C ILE A 313 14.47 26.83 9.25
N VAL A 314 13.55 25.89 9.06
CA VAL A 314 12.11 26.10 9.27
C VAL A 314 11.67 25.24 10.46
N ALA A 315 10.88 25.80 11.38
CA ALA A 315 10.41 25.07 12.55
C ALA A 315 8.95 25.40 12.87
N GLY A 316 8.18 24.42 13.33
CA GLY A 316 6.77 24.62 13.67
C GLY A 316 6.13 23.37 14.29
N ARG A 317 4.96 23.54 14.92
CA ARG A 317 4.22 22.43 15.53
C ARG A 317 3.37 21.66 14.52
N ASP A 318 2.83 22.36 13.52
CA ASP A 318 1.97 21.77 12.51
C ASP A 318 2.81 21.37 11.27
N PRO A 319 2.86 20.08 10.90
CA PRO A 319 3.68 19.60 9.80
C PRO A 319 3.21 20.11 8.44
N ILE A 320 1.92 20.36 8.27
CA ILE A 320 1.35 20.87 7.02
C ILE A 320 1.79 22.33 6.84
N ALA A 321 1.63 23.16 7.88
CA ALA A 321 2.07 24.55 7.85
C ALA A 321 3.58 24.68 7.57
N ALA A 322 4.40 23.85 8.22
CA ALA A 322 5.85 23.82 7.99
C ALA A 322 6.21 23.44 6.54
N ASP A 323 5.50 22.47 5.95
CA ASP A 323 5.70 22.05 4.56
C ASP A 323 5.23 23.11 3.56
N LEU A 324 4.13 23.82 3.83
CA LEU A 324 3.67 24.94 2.98
C LEU A 324 4.68 26.09 2.94
N VAL A 325 5.26 26.47 4.09
CA VAL A 325 6.33 27.48 4.15
C VAL A 325 7.60 26.99 3.45
N THR A 326 7.95 25.71 3.63
CA THR A 326 9.08 25.08 2.95
C THR A 326 8.89 25.12 1.43
N ALA A 327 7.70 24.76 0.93
CA ALA A 327 7.34 24.81 -0.47
C ALA A 327 7.50 26.23 -1.06
N ARG A 328 7.02 27.26 -0.32
CA ARG A 328 7.17 28.65 -0.73
C ARG A 328 8.64 29.04 -0.88
N LEU A 329 9.48 28.72 0.12
CA LEU A 329 10.92 29.02 0.11
C LEU A 329 11.65 28.35 -1.07
N MET A 330 11.17 27.17 -1.50
CA MET A 330 11.66 26.43 -2.67
C MET A 330 11.12 26.93 -4.02
N GLY A 331 10.24 27.93 -4.01
CA GLY A 331 9.66 28.54 -5.22
C GLY A 331 8.53 27.73 -5.85
N PHE A 332 7.90 26.83 -5.09
CA PHE A 332 6.61 26.22 -5.44
C PHE A 332 5.48 27.14 -5.00
N ASN A 333 4.30 26.99 -5.60
CA ASN A 333 3.08 27.56 -5.04
C ASN A 333 2.62 26.62 -3.90
N PRO A 334 2.55 27.08 -2.64
CA PRO A 334 2.13 26.22 -1.52
C PRO A 334 0.70 25.71 -1.65
N ASP A 335 -0.18 26.42 -2.34
CA ASP A 335 -1.57 25.98 -2.53
C ASP A 335 -1.67 24.85 -3.59
N ASP A 336 -0.55 24.50 -4.25
CA ASP A 336 -0.46 23.32 -5.13
C ASP A 336 -0.44 21.98 -4.36
N PHE A 337 -0.32 22.02 -3.03
CA PHE A 337 -0.18 20.83 -2.19
C PHE A 337 -1.54 20.37 -1.68
N GLU A 338 -2.06 19.32 -2.31
CA GLU A 338 -3.41 18.81 -2.09
C GLU A 338 -3.61 18.28 -0.65
N PHE A 339 -2.57 17.69 -0.05
CA PHE A 339 -2.62 17.24 1.35
C PHE A 339 -3.08 18.34 2.34
N ALA A 340 -2.88 19.63 2.04
CA ALA A 340 -3.30 20.71 2.93
C ALA A 340 -4.83 20.88 2.96
N GLU A 341 -5.48 20.87 1.79
CA GLU A 341 -6.95 20.92 1.70
C GLU A 341 -7.57 19.64 2.26
N LEU A 342 -7.01 18.48 1.90
CA LEU A 342 -7.45 17.17 2.40
C LEU A 342 -7.43 17.09 3.94
N ALA A 343 -6.33 17.52 4.55
CA ALA A 343 -6.22 17.56 6.00
C ALA A 343 -7.22 18.53 6.64
N ALA A 344 -7.43 19.71 6.05
CA ALA A 344 -8.36 20.71 6.57
C ALA A 344 -9.81 20.19 6.56
N ARG A 345 -10.21 19.44 5.53
CA ARG A 345 -11.50 18.73 5.47
C ARG A 345 -11.65 17.69 6.59
N ARG A 346 -10.53 17.14 7.08
CA ARG A 346 -10.46 16.25 8.26
C ARG A 346 -10.23 17.01 9.57
N GLY A 347 -10.34 18.34 9.57
CA GLY A 347 -10.20 19.21 10.74
C GLY A 347 -8.76 19.42 11.22
N ARG A 348 -7.76 19.26 10.35
CA ARG A 348 -6.33 19.39 10.65
C ARG A 348 -5.61 20.35 9.70
N GLY A 349 -4.63 21.09 10.21
CA GLY A 349 -3.78 21.96 9.39
C GLY A 349 -4.49 23.22 8.86
N PRO A 350 -3.72 24.12 8.21
CA PRO A 350 -4.18 25.45 7.82
C PRO A 350 -5.11 25.48 6.60
N GLY A 351 -5.19 24.39 5.82
CA GLY A 351 -5.92 24.32 4.55
C GLY A 351 -5.26 25.10 3.40
N GLU A 352 -4.82 26.32 3.69
CA GLU A 352 -4.23 27.25 2.73
C GLU A 352 -3.03 27.98 3.33
N TYR A 353 -2.11 28.44 2.46
CA TYR A 353 -0.91 29.16 2.89
C TYR A 353 -1.21 30.48 3.62
N ALA A 354 -2.26 31.19 3.23
CA ALA A 354 -2.65 32.46 3.83
C ALA A 354 -3.00 32.36 5.33
N ASN A 355 -3.34 31.15 5.81
CA ASN A 355 -3.67 30.89 7.21
C ASN A 355 -2.43 30.57 8.06
N VAL A 356 -1.23 30.56 7.47
CA VAL A 356 0.03 30.28 8.18
C VAL A 356 0.64 31.59 8.72
N GLU A 357 0.92 31.61 10.03
CA GLU A 357 1.59 32.74 10.67
C GLU A 357 3.12 32.53 10.67
N VAL A 358 3.85 33.29 9.85
CA VAL A 358 5.31 33.19 9.80
C VAL A 358 5.96 34.08 10.87
N ARG A 359 6.90 33.50 11.63
CA ARG A 359 7.75 34.17 12.62
C ARG A 359 9.20 34.21 12.13
N GLY A 360 9.96 35.22 12.55
CA GLY A 360 11.37 35.37 12.16
C GLY A 360 11.53 36.18 10.87
N ALA A 361 12.27 35.64 9.89
CA ALA A 361 12.54 36.33 8.64
C ALA A 361 11.33 36.33 7.68
N LEU A 362 11.22 37.36 6.85
CA LEU A 362 10.22 37.41 5.78
C LEU A 362 10.52 36.34 4.72
N VAL A 363 9.48 35.63 4.26
CA VAL A 363 9.63 34.52 3.30
C VAL A 363 10.03 35.01 1.92
N GLU A 364 9.33 36.02 1.38
CA GLU A 364 9.47 36.44 -0.03
C GLU A 364 10.90 36.79 -0.45
N PRO A 365 11.70 37.56 0.33
CA PRO A 365 13.10 37.82 -0.03
C PRO A 365 14.01 36.58 -0.01
N LEU A 366 13.57 35.50 0.62
CA LEU A 366 14.32 34.26 0.77
C LEU A 366 13.98 33.22 -0.30
N VAL A 367 12.87 33.40 -1.02
CA VAL A 367 12.39 32.46 -2.05
C VAL A 367 13.44 32.29 -3.14
N THR A 368 13.74 31.04 -3.45
CA THR A 368 14.56 30.68 -4.61
C THR A 368 13.84 29.58 -5.37
N ARG A 369 13.82 29.62 -6.71
CA ARG A 369 13.21 28.56 -7.51
C ARG A 369 14.15 27.36 -7.61
N TRP A 370 13.72 26.24 -7.04
CA TRP A 370 14.40 24.96 -7.16
C TRP A 370 13.93 24.26 -8.44
N ILE A 371 14.83 23.49 -9.04
CA ILE A 371 14.47 22.69 -10.22
C ILE A 371 13.49 21.59 -9.82
N LYS A 372 12.32 21.56 -10.46
CA LYS A 372 11.28 20.54 -10.25
C LYS A 372 11.79 19.15 -10.59
N ALA A 373 11.22 18.14 -9.93
CA ALA A 373 11.69 16.77 -10.06
C ALA A 373 11.29 16.09 -11.37
N GLY A 374 10.37 16.65 -12.16
CA GLY A 374 9.92 16.01 -13.40
C GLY A 374 11.02 15.78 -14.45
N ILE A 375 12.22 16.31 -14.26
CA ILE A 375 13.39 16.02 -15.09
C ILE A 375 13.94 14.60 -14.84
N ASP A 376 13.90 14.13 -13.59
CA ASP A 376 14.41 12.82 -13.18
C ASP A 376 13.33 11.73 -13.11
N TYR A 377 12.05 12.09 -13.22
CA TYR A 377 10.91 11.16 -13.21
C TYR A 377 10.30 11.00 -14.61
N GLY A 378 9.59 9.89 -14.83
CA GLY A 378 8.83 9.61 -16.05
C GLY A 378 7.38 9.20 -15.76
N GLY A 379 6.54 9.19 -16.78
CA GLY A 379 5.11 8.82 -16.66
C GLY A 379 4.34 9.77 -15.75
N GLU A 380 3.35 9.26 -15.02
CA GLU A 380 2.51 10.08 -14.14
C GLU A 380 3.29 10.76 -13.00
N TRP A 381 4.41 10.19 -12.54
CA TRP A 381 5.27 10.86 -11.54
C TRP A 381 5.95 12.13 -12.09
N GLN A 382 6.24 12.17 -13.40
CA GLN A 382 6.74 13.39 -14.05
C GLN A 382 5.64 14.45 -14.09
N GLU A 383 4.42 14.02 -14.39
CA GLU A 383 3.25 14.90 -14.44
C GLU A 383 2.96 15.51 -13.06
N GLN A 384 2.86 14.68 -12.01
CA GLN A 384 2.63 15.11 -10.62
C GLN A 384 3.71 16.07 -10.09
N ALA A 385 4.99 15.84 -10.47
CA ALA A 385 6.08 16.71 -10.04
C ALA A 385 6.03 18.11 -10.66
N ASN A 386 5.45 18.23 -11.85
CA ASN A 386 5.47 19.45 -12.66
C ASN A 386 4.17 20.23 -12.57
N TYR A 387 3.04 19.54 -12.45
CA TYR A 387 1.70 20.12 -12.46
C TYR A 387 1.33 20.68 -11.09
N GLY A 388 1.03 21.98 -11.04
CA GLY A 388 0.39 22.65 -9.91
C GLY A 388 -1.10 22.29 -9.84
N LYS A 389 -1.74 22.57 -8.73
CA LYS A 389 -3.09 22.09 -8.47
C LYS A 389 -4.13 22.91 -9.24
N GLY A 390 -4.88 22.25 -10.11
CA GLY A 390 -6.03 22.81 -10.83
C GLY A 390 -7.32 22.81 -9.98
N PRO A 391 -8.46 23.15 -10.58
CA PRO A 391 -9.75 23.11 -9.91
C PRO A 391 -10.14 21.68 -9.57
N ARG A 392 -10.48 21.43 -8.31
CA ARG A 392 -10.94 20.12 -7.82
C ARG A 392 -12.43 20.05 -7.55
N ARG A 393 -13.08 21.20 -7.42
CA ARG A 393 -14.53 21.33 -7.22
C ARG A 393 -15.20 21.74 -8.52
N TRP A 394 -16.14 20.91 -8.96
CA TRP A 394 -16.89 21.10 -10.20
C TRP A 394 -18.38 20.87 -9.97
N SER A 395 -19.22 21.59 -10.70
CA SER A 395 -20.60 21.19 -10.96
C SER A 395 -20.66 20.67 -12.40
N LEU A 396 -21.30 19.51 -12.61
CA LEU A 396 -21.27 18.78 -13.87
C LEU A 396 -22.65 18.75 -14.53
N TYR A 397 -22.71 18.87 -15.85
CA TYR A 397 -23.89 18.65 -16.66
C TYR A 397 -23.62 17.56 -17.69
N GLY A 398 -24.44 16.52 -17.69
CA GLY A 398 -24.29 15.35 -18.55
C GLY A 398 -24.35 14.03 -17.77
N PRO A 399 -24.08 12.89 -18.41
CA PRO A 399 -23.61 12.76 -19.80
C PRO A 399 -24.72 13.15 -20.79
N ALA A 400 -24.45 14.14 -21.63
CA ALA A 400 -25.36 14.57 -22.70
C ALA A 400 -25.00 13.86 -24.00
N ASP A 401 -25.90 13.90 -24.99
CA ASP A 401 -25.59 13.43 -26.34
C ASP A 401 -24.32 14.13 -26.87
N GLN A 402 -23.48 13.41 -27.62
CA GLN A 402 -22.17 13.90 -28.05
C GLN A 402 -22.23 15.17 -28.91
N ASP A 403 -23.36 15.41 -29.59
CA ASP A 403 -23.66 16.60 -30.39
C ASP A 403 -24.46 17.68 -29.62
N HIS A 404 -24.67 17.51 -28.31
CA HIS A 404 -25.28 18.52 -27.46
C HIS A 404 -24.41 19.78 -27.39
N GLU A 405 -25.00 20.92 -27.71
CA GLU A 405 -24.43 22.27 -27.62
C GLU A 405 -25.40 23.19 -26.85
N PHE A 406 -24.87 24.02 -25.94
CA PHE A 406 -25.65 25.11 -25.35
C PHE A 406 -25.75 26.27 -26.34
N GLU A 407 -26.97 26.73 -26.65
CA GLU A 407 -27.20 27.84 -27.58
C GLU A 407 -26.43 29.09 -27.14
N GLU A 408 -26.41 29.35 -25.83
CA GLU A 408 -25.74 30.50 -25.19
C GLU A 408 -24.20 30.47 -25.33
N LEU A 409 -23.59 29.29 -25.38
CA LEU A 409 -22.15 29.12 -25.62
C LEU A 409 -21.78 29.10 -27.11
N SER A 410 -22.76 28.78 -27.98
CA SER A 410 -22.59 28.68 -29.44
C SER A 410 -22.75 30.02 -30.17
N ALA A 411 -23.35 31.02 -29.53
CA ALA A 411 -23.52 32.36 -30.07
C ALA A 411 -22.18 33.14 -30.07
N VAL A 412 -21.43 33.03 -31.17
CA VAL A 412 -20.11 33.65 -31.46
C VAL A 412 -20.01 35.17 -31.16
N GLU A 413 -21.11 35.86 -30.87
CA GLU A 413 -21.17 37.33 -30.70
C GLU A 413 -21.82 37.82 -29.40
N SER A 414 -22.16 36.94 -28.45
CA SER A 414 -22.80 37.35 -27.19
C SER A 414 -21.78 37.94 -26.19
N LYS A 415 -21.74 39.28 -26.12
CA LYS A 415 -20.93 40.08 -25.17
C LYS A 415 -21.45 40.07 -23.72
N SER A 416 -22.26 39.10 -23.32
CA SER A 416 -22.87 39.08 -21.98
C SER A 416 -22.51 37.85 -21.14
N GLY A 417 -21.30 37.30 -21.34
CA GLY A 417 -20.35 36.77 -20.34
C GLY A 417 -20.74 35.71 -19.29
N ASP A 418 -22.00 35.60 -18.90
CA ASP A 418 -22.50 34.67 -17.90
C ASP A 418 -23.54 33.75 -18.55
N LEU A 419 -23.48 32.44 -18.30
CA LEU A 419 -24.66 31.61 -18.50
C LEU A 419 -25.69 31.98 -17.40
N PRO A 420 -26.84 32.60 -17.73
CA PRO A 420 -27.81 32.97 -16.71
C PRO A 420 -28.38 31.71 -16.04
N GLY A 421 -28.26 31.62 -14.71
CA GLY A 421 -28.87 30.55 -13.92
C GLY A 421 -27.99 29.35 -13.59
N LEU A 422 -26.66 29.47 -13.68
CA LEU A 422 -25.74 28.46 -13.14
C LEU A 422 -25.82 28.45 -11.61
N GLU A 423 -26.51 27.46 -11.07
CA GLU A 423 -26.60 27.18 -9.64
C GLU A 423 -26.41 25.66 -9.47
N PRO A 424 -25.51 25.19 -8.59
CA PRO A 424 -25.29 23.76 -8.43
C PRO A 424 -26.59 23.07 -8.01
N GLY A 425 -26.91 21.95 -8.67
CA GLY A 425 -28.16 21.21 -8.45
C GLY A 425 -29.37 21.74 -9.24
N VAL A 426 -29.24 22.81 -10.02
CA VAL A 426 -30.34 23.44 -10.77
C VAL A 426 -30.11 23.29 -12.28
N GLY A 427 -31.19 23.16 -13.06
CA GLY A 427 -31.10 23.19 -14.53
C GLY A 427 -30.35 22.02 -15.17
N GLY A 428 -30.23 20.89 -14.46
CA GLY A 428 -29.49 19.70 -14.91
C GLY A 428 -28.03 19.66 -14.48
N TRP A 429 -27.54 20.71 -13.81
CA TRP A 429 -26.22 20.73 -13.19
C TRP A 429 -26.21 19.94 -11.88
N SER A 430 -25.12 19.23 -11.60
CA SER A 430 -24.94 18.46 -10.38
C SER A 430 -24.75 19.37 -9.17
N ASN A 431 -24.97 18.82 -7.97
CA ASN A 431 -24.36 19.39 -6.76
C ASN A 431 -22.82 19.40 -6.91
N PRO A 432 -22.09 20.19 -6.10
CA PRO A 432 -20.64 20.21 -6.15
C PRO A 432 -20.05 18.80 -6.00
N VAL A 433 -19.15 18.45 -6.92
CA VAL A 433 -18.36 17.22 -6.92
C VAL A 433 -16.90 17.60 -6.74
N TRP A 434 -16.23 16.95 -5.79
CA TRP A 434 -14.81 17.10 -5.55
C TRP A 434 -14.03 15.90 -6.05
N PHE A 435 -12.93 16.13 -6.77
CA PHE A 435 -12.06 15.10 -7.32
C PHE A 435 -10.68 15.12 -6.66
N GLY A 436 -10.23 13.94 -6.18
CA GLY A 436 -8.93 13.75 -5.54
C GLY A 436 -7.71 13.73 -6.45
N HIS A 437 -7.87 14.04 -7.74
CA HIS A 437 -6.73 14.19 -8.64
C HIS A 437 -6.95 15.27 -9.73
N ASP A 438 -5.86 15.83 -10.27
CA ASP A 438 -5.91 16.86 -11.33
C ASP A 438 -6.36 16.29 -12.68
N ARG A 439 -6.35 14.96 -12.82
CA ARG A 439 -7.05 14.25 -13.88
C ARG A 439 -8.47 13.98 -13.42
N ILE A 440 -9.40 14.80 -13.88
CA ILE A 440 -10.81 14.68 -13.55
C ILE A 440 -11.35 13.45 -14.28
N ASP A 441 -11.51 12.35 -13.54
CA ASP A 441 -11.92 11.03 -14.06
C ASP A 441 -13.45 10.97 -14.13
N LEU A 442 -13.99 11.24 -15.32
CA LEU A 442 -15.42 11.22 -15.57
C LEU A 442 -15.95 9.80 -15.79
N ASP A 443 -15.10 8.83 -16.12
CA ASP A 443 -15.51 7.42 -16.19
C ASP A 443 -15.91 6.92 -14.81
N LEU A 444 -15.09 7.22 -13.79
CA LEU A 444 -15.39 6.83 -12.42
C LEU A 444 -16.69 7.47 -11.90
N HIS A 445 -16.98 8.71 -12.32
CA HIS A 445 -18.18 9.41 -11.86
C HIS A 445 -19.46 8.96 -12.58
N PHE A 446 -19.39 8.70 -13.88
CA PHE A 446 -20.55 8.42 -14.74
C PHE A 446 -20.67 6.95 -15.21
N ASP A 447 -19.85 6.04 -14.67
CA ASP A 447 -19.85 4.60 -14.96
C ASP A 447 -19.54 4.25 -16.43
N ASP A 448 -18.34 4.64 -16.90
CA ASP A 448 -17.80 4.40 -18.27
C ASP A 448 -18.77 4.81 -19.41
N PRO A 449 -19.22 6.09 -19.45
CA PRO A 449 -20.17 6.51 -20.47
C PRO A 449 -19.49 6.55 -21.86
N VAL A 450 -20.24 6.26 -22.93
CA VAL A 450 -19.72 6.27 -24.30
C VAL A 450 -20.57 7.15 -25.21
N ARG A 451 -19.93 7.74 -26.24
CA ARG A 451 -20.59 8.62 -27.23
C ARG A 451 -21.42 9.74 -26.58
N CYS A 452 -20.81 10.43 -25.63
CA CYS A 452 -21.43 11.50 -24.86
C CYS A 452 -20.52 12.73 -24.79
N ALA A 453 -21.04 13.81 -24.19
CA ALA A 453 -20.28 14.96 -23.76
C ALA A 453 -20.65 15.33 -22.32
N VAL A 454 -19.68 15.83 -21.56
CA VAL A 454 -19.88 16.35 -20.20
C VAL A 454 -19.39 17.78 -20.14
N TYR A 455 -20.18 18.64 -19.51
CA TYR A 455 -19.80 20.00 -19.17
C TYR A 455 -19.44 20.06 -17.69
N ALA A 456 -18.35 20.74 -17.35
CA ALA A 456 -17.90 20.99 -16.00
C ALA A 456 -17.75 22.49 -15.79
N TRP A 457 -18.35 23.00 -14.71
CA TRP A 457 -18.35 24.40 -14.34
C TRP A 457 -17.74 24.61 -12.96
N THR A 458 -16.95 25.66 -12.84
CA THR A 458 -16.46 26.21 -11.58
C THR A 458 -16.20 27.70 -11.75
N ASN A 459 -16.06 28.45 -10.66
CA ASN A 459 -15.64 29.85 -10.70
C ASN A 459 -14.21 29.97 -10.20
N PHE A 460 -13.55 31.07 -10.53
CA PHE A 460 -12.28 31.41 -9.90
C PHE A 460 -12.11 32.91 -9.69
N THR A 461 -11.38 33.24 -8.62
CA THR A 461 -10.91 34.59 -8.35
C THR A 461 -9.47 34.72 -8.84
N MET A 462 -9.22 35.68 -9.74
CA MET A 462 -7.89 36.10 -10.16
C MET A 462 -7.41 37.26 -9.27
N PRO A 463 -6.24 37.17 -8.61
CA PRO A 463 -5.82 38.16 -7.61
C PRO A 463 -5.34 39.47 -8.22
N GLU A 464 -4.79 39.44 -9.43
CA GLU A 464 -4.23 40.60 -10.13
C GLU A 464 -4.31 40.42 -11.65
N ASP A 465 -4.31 41.54 -12.39
CA ASP A 465 -4.22 41.55 -13.85
C ASP A 465 -2.87 40.96 -14.28
N GLY A 466 -2.85 39.99 -15.20
CA GLY A 466 -1.59 39.34 -15.55
C GLY A 466 -1.63 38.41 -16.76
N GLU A 467 -0.44 38.17 -17.33
CA GLU A 467 -0.24 37.07 -18.26
C GLU A 467 -0.21 35.75 -17.49
N VAL A 468 -0.88 34.74 -18.04
CA VAL A 468 -0.93 33.39 -17.49
C VAL A 468 -0.59 32.36 -18.57
N ARG A 469 -0.43 31.10 -18.14
CA ARG A 469 -0.34 29.97 -19.04
C ARG A 469 -1.41 28.95 -18.70
N LEU A 470 -2.41 28.81 -19.57
CA LEU A 470 -3.48 27.84 -19.40
C LEU A 470 -2.97 26.45 -19.78
N TRP A 471 -3.01 25.51 -18.84
CA TRP A 471 -2.57 24.12 -19.02
C TRP A 471 -3.79 23.21 -19.11
N LEU A 472 -3.99 22.61 -20.29
CA LEU A 472 -5.19 21.85 -20.63
C LEU A 472 -4.81 20.42 -21.05
N GLY A 473 -5.73 19.47 -20.88
CA GLY A 473 -5.59 18.13 -21.40
C GLY A 473 -6.92 17.37 -21.41
N ALA A 474 -7.07 16.45 -22.36
CA ALA A 474 -8.15 15.47 -22.40
C ALA A 474 -7.77 14.29 -23.31
N ASP A 475 -8.48 13.16 -23.18
CA ASP A 475 -8.30 12.00 -24.06
C ASP A 475 -8.81 12.26 -25.49
N GLU A 476 -10.03 12.78 -25.62
CA GLU A 476 -10.65 13.05 -26.92
C GLU A 476 -10.84 14.55 -27.21
N GLY A 477 -12.08 15.03 -27.27
CA GLY A 477 -12.42 16.41 -27.59
C GLY A 477 -12.49 17.26 -26.33
N LEU A 478 -12.04 18.52 -26.43
CA LEU A 478 -12.06 19.46 -25.32
C LEU A 478 -12.36 20.86 -25.83
N GLN A 479 -13.32 21.53 -25.18
CA GLN A 479 -13.63 22.94 -25.40
C GLN A 479 -13.65 23.64 -24.04
N VAL A 480 -13.15 24.87 -23.98
CA VAL A 480 -13.02 25.64 -22.74
C VAL A 480 -13.43 27.08 -22.98
N TRP A 481 -14.20 27.63 -22.06
CA TRP A 481 -14.63 29.03 -22.03
C TRP A 481 -14.27 29.68 -20.70
N ILE A 482 -13.88 30.95 -20.75
CA ILE A 482 -13.72 31.82 -19.59
C ILE A 482 -14.60 33.05 -19.81
N ASP A 483 -15.53 33.33 -18.90
CA ASP A 483 -16.54 34.40 -19.04
C ASP A 483 -17.27 34.37 -20.40
N GLY A 484 -17.63 33.17 -20.84
CA GLY A 484 -18.26 32.93 -22.15
C GLY A 484 -17.35 33.11 -23.36
N GLU A 485 -16.11 33.60 -23.22
CA GLU A 485 -15.14 33.68 -24.31
C GLU A 485 -14.49 32.31 -24.56
N PRO A 486 -14.55 31.74 -25.78
CA PRO A 486 -13.92 30.46 -26.09
C PRO A 486 -12.40 30.60 -26.10
N VAL A 487 -11.72 29.98 -25.13
CA VAL A 487 -10.25 30.03 -24.98
C VAL A 487 -9.55 28.85 -25.65
N TYR A 488 -10.25 27.72 -25.80
CA TYR A 488 -9.73 26.53 -26.49
C TYR A 488 -10.85 25.70 -27.10
N SER A 489 -10.62 25.18 -28.31
CA SER A 489 -11.52 24.22 -28.94
C SER A 489 -10.73 23.24 -29.81
N ALA A 490 -10.83 21.97 -29.48
CA ALA A 490 -10.30 20.88 -30.28
C ALA A 490 -11.31 19.74 -30.38
N GLY A 491 -11.89 19.57 -31.58
CA GLY A 491 -12.79 18.45 -31.87
C GLY A 491 -12.06 17.11 -32.04
N ARG A 492 -12.86 16.04 -32.15
CA ARG A 492 -12.39 14.67 -32.37
C ARG A 492 -11.70 14.52 -33.74
N ARG A 493 -10.38 14.60 -33.80
CA ARG A 493 -9.64 14.28 -35.06
C ARG A 493 -9.71 12.77 -35.31
N SER A 494 -10.41 12.36 -36.37
CA SER A 494 -10.42 10.98 -36.85
C SER A 494 -9.01 10.52 -37.23
N SER A 495 -8.36 9.70 -36.40
CA SER A 495 -7.45 8.60 -36.78
C SER A 495 -6.39 8.20 -35.75
N ARG A 496 -6.19 8.92 -34.62
CA ARG A 496 -5.29 8.46 -33.54
C ARG A 496 -5.83 8.81 -32.16
N ARG A 497 -6.04 7.80 -31.32
CA ARG A 497 -6.27 7.94 -29.88
C ARG A 497 -5.10 8.76 -29.30
N ARG A 498 -5.40 9.88 -28.64
CA ARG A 498 -4.44 10.59 -27.79
C ARG A 498 -4.72 10.15 -26.36
N GLY A 499 -3.72 9.72 -25.61
CA GLY A 499 -3.89 9.54 -24.17
C GLY A 499 -3.78 10.89 -23.47
N HIS A 500 -4.64 11.14 -22.48
CA HIS A 500 -4.57 12.33 -21.64
C HIS A 500 -3.22 12.44 -20.91
N ARG A 501 -2.67 13.65 -20.88
CA ARG A 501 -1.51 14.04 -20.07
C ARG A 501 -1.75 15.40 -19.43
N LEU A 502 -1.29 15.58 -18.21
CA LEU A 502 -1.36 16.87 -17.53
C LEU A 502 -0.48 17.92 -18.25
N GLY A 503 -1.07 19.06 -18.60
CA GLY A 503 -0.39 20.13 -19.33
C GLY A 503 -0.04 19.78 -20.78
N GLN A 504 -0.82 18.89 -21.41
CA GLN A 504 -0.69 18.46 -22.80
C GLN A 504 -0.75 19.64 -23.78
N VAL A 505 -1.61 20.62 -23.50
CA VAL A 505 -1.74 21.88 -24.24
C VAL A 505 -1.40 23.01 -23.28
N ARG A 506 -0.61 23.98 -23.74
CA ARG A 506 -0.19 25.16 -22.98
C ARG A 506 -0.45 26.40 -23.81
N LEU A 507 -1.36 27.26 -23.35
CA LEU A 507 -1.79 28.44 -24.11
C LEU A 507 -1.45 29.72 -23.35
N PRO A 508 -0.82 30.72 -24.00
CA PRO A 508 -0.71 32.06 -23.45
C PRO A 508 -2.09 32.68 -23.33
N TRP A 509 -2.38 33.32 -22.20
CA TRP A 509 -3.61 34.08 -22.02
C TRP A 509 -3.37 35.30 -21.11
N HIS A 510 -4.32 36.24 -21.10
CA HIS A 510 -4.33 37.37 -20.19
C HIS A 510 -5.64 37.37 -19.41
N LEU A 511 -5.56 37.46 -18.09
CA LEU A 511 -6.71 37.51 -17.19
C LEU A 511 -6.69 38.81 -16.40
N THR A 512 -7.86 39.42 -16.23
CA THR A 512 -8.05 40.58 -15.34
C THR A 512 -8.20 40.12 -13.90
N ALA A 513 -7.96 41.00 -12.94
CA ALA A 513 -8.27 40.74 -11.54
C ALA A 513 -9.79 40.69 -11.34
N GLY A 514 -10.26 39.79 -10.47
CA GLY A 514 -11.66 39.67 -10.10
C GLY A 514 -12.21 38.26 -10.27
N GLU A 515 -13.54 38.17 -10.29
CA GLU A 515 -14.28 36.92 -10.41
C GLU A 515 -14.47 36.54 -11.87
N HIS A 516 -14.29 35.27 -12.16
CA HIS A 516 -14.40 34.68 -13.49
C HIS A 516 -15.18 33.37 -13.45
N GLN A 517 -15.92 33.08 -14.52
CA GLN A 517 -16.58 31.79 -14.75
C GLN A 517 -15.72 30.91 -15.66
N LEU A 518 -15.50 29.65 -15.27
CA LEU A 518 -14.81 28.64 -16.07
C LEU A 518 -15.77 27.52 -16.46
N ILE A 519 -15.87 27.23 -17.75
CA ILE A 519 -16.64 26.10 -18.28
C ILE A 519 -15.74 25.26 -19.17
N VAL A 520 -15.78 23.94 -18.96
CA VAL A 520 -15.07 22.94 -19.75
C VAL A 520 -16.09 21.96 -20.32
N ARG A 521 -15.99 21.64 -21.61
CA ARG A 521 -16.74 20.56 -22.26
C ARG A 521 -15.76 19.48 -22.70
N ALA A 522 -15.89 18.28 -22.16
CA ALA A 522 -15.11 17.11 -22.54
C ALA A 522 -15.98 16.16 -23.37
N ASP A 523 -15.48 15.74 -24.53
CA ASP A 523 -16.14 14.77 -25.40
C ASP A 523 -15.65 13.35 -25.10
N GLN A 524 -16.55 12.39 -25.18
CA GLN A 524 -16.25 10.98 -25.05
C GLN A 524 -16.86 10.17 -26.18
N GLY A 525 -16.03 9.42 -26.88
CA GLY A 525 -16.43 8.43 -27.86
C GLY A 525 -16.31 7.02 -27.32
N ARG A 526 -15.09 6.59 -26.96
CA ARG A 526 -14.81 5.31 -26.26
C ARG A 526 -13.37 5.25 -25.76
N GLY A 527 -13.16 4.86 -24.50
CA GLY A 527 -11.85 4.73 -23.85
C GLY A 527 -11.85 5.49 -22.54
N PRO A 528 -10.68 5.84 -21.96
CA PRO A 528 -10.63 6.73 -20.80
C PRO A 528 -11.32 8.08 -21.07
N PHE A 529 -12.08 8.57 -20.09
CA PHE A 529 -12.77 9.86 -20.11
C PHE A 529 -12.21 10.79 -19.04
N GLU A 530 -11.03 11.34 -19.29
CA GLU A 530 -10.36 12.26 -18.37
C GLU A 530 -10.18 13.65 -19.00
N PHE A 531 -10.23 14.70 -18.19
CA PHE A 531 -9.77 16.04 -18.57
C PHE A 531 -8.97 16.71 -17.46
N SER A 532 -8.26 17.79 -17.81
CA SER A 532 -7.61 18.67 -16.84
C SER A 532 -7.54 20.12 -17.32
N PHE A 533 -7.57 21.05 -16.36
CA PHE A 533 -7.43 22.48 -16.56
C PHE A 533 -6.62 23.08 -15.41
N ASN A 534 -5.72 24.01 -15.70
CA ASN A 534 -5.08 24.83 -14.69
C ASN A 534 -4.62 26.19 -15.24
N ILE A 535 -4.66 27.21 -14.40
CA ILE A 535 -4.12 28.55 -14.65
C ILE A 535 -2.72 28.60 -14.02
N CYS A 536 -1.69 28.45 -14.84
CA CYS A 536 -0.30 28.42 -14.36
C CYS A 536 0.38 29.79 -14.48
N GLU A 537 1.47 29.96 -13.74
CA GLU A 537 2.42 31.05 -13.95
C GLU A 537 2.88 31.09 -15.43
N PRO A 538 3.18 32.28 -16.00
CA PRO A 538 3.62 32.45 -17.39
C PRO A 538 5.08 32.04 -17.59
N ILE A 539 5.45 30.85 -17.14
CA ILE A 539 6.80 30.29 -17.19
C ILE A 539 6.78 29.03 -18.06
N ASP A 540 7.53 29.07 -19.17
CA ASP A 540 7.64 27.95 -20.10
C ASP A 540 8.91 27.08 -19.87
N ASP A 541 9.84 27.54 -19.02
CA ASP A 541 11.06 26.77 -18.68
C ASP A 541 10.67 25.48 -17.94
N ILE A 542 10.95 24.34 -18.56
CA ILE A 542 10.62 23.01 -18.03
C ILE A 542 11.18 22.72 -16.63
N HIS A 543 12.22 23.44 -16.20
CA HIS A 543 12.80 23.30 -14.87
C HIS A 543 11.91 23.88 -13.77
N PHE A 544 11.02 24.84 -14.10
CA PHE A 544 10.25 25.63 -13.14
C PHE A 544 8.76 25.74 -13.46
N ALA A 545 8.37 25.46 -14.70
CA ALA A 545 7.02 25.65 -15.22
C ALA A 545 5.97 24.80 -14.48
N GLY A 546 4.72 25.26 -14.53
CA GLY A 546 3.54 24.48 -14.13
C GLY A 546 3.02 24.73 -12.72
N ASN A 547 3.63 25.58 -11.90
CA ASN A 547 2.96 26.04 -10.67
C ASN A 547 1.65 26.74 -11.05
N SER A 548 0.59 26.54 -10.28
CA SER A 548 -0.61 27.37 -10.41
C SER A 548 -0.27 28.82 -10.12
N HIS A 549 -0.92 29.75 -10.81
CA HIS A 549 -0.71 31.18 -10.59
C HIS A 549 -1.01 31.51 -9.12
N PHE A 550 -0.05 32.16 -8.46
CA PHE A 550 -0.14 32.41 -7.03
C PHE A 550 -1.39 33.25 -6.72
N GLY A 551 -2.14 32.83 -5.70
CA GLY A 551 -3.35 33.52 -5.25
C GLY A 551 -4.63 33.23 -6.05
N VAL A 552 -4.59 32.46 -7.15
CA VAL A 552 -5.82 32.00 -7.80
C VAL A 552 -6.60 31.09 -6.85
N ARG A 553 -7.92 31.28 -6.81
CA ARG A 553 -8.83 30.51 -5.95
C ARG A 553 -10.02 30.00 -6.75
N TYR A 554 -10.17 28.68 -6.83
CA TYR A 554 -11.33 28.05 -7.47
C TYR A 554 -12.44 27.85 -6.44
N HIS A 555 -13.67 28.15 -6.80
CA HIS A 555 -14.82 28.03 -5.91
C HIS A 555 -16.13 27.82 -6.67
N LEU A 556 -17.15 27.38 -5.95
CA LEU A 556 -18.53 27.33 -6.41
C LEU A 556 -19.40 28.07 -5.39
N PRO A 557 -20.57 28.59 -5.79
CA PRO A 557 -21.52 29.17 -4.84
C PRO A 557 -21.85 28.18 -3.72
N GLU A 558 -21.88 28.67 -2.47
CA GLU A 558 -22.26 27.84 -1.32
C GLU A 558 -23.67 27.28 -1.50
N THR A 559 -23.83 25.97 -1.33
CA THR A 559 -25.14 25.31 -1.37
C THR A 559 -25.42 24.59 -0.05
N MET A 560 -26.71 24.37 0.23
CA MET A 560 -27.15 23.58 1.38
C MET A 560 -27.01 22.06 1.16
N ALA A 561 -26.58 21.63 -0.03
CA ALA A 561 -26.46 20.23 -0.41
C ALA A 561 -25.07 19.68 -0.07
N THR A 562 -24.99 18.40 0.30
CA THR A 562 -23.73 17.72 0.60
C THR A 562 -22.87 17.60 -0.66
N GLU A 563 -21.61 18.06 -0.62
CA GLU A 563 -20.62 17.86 -1.68
C GLU A 563 -20.32 16.35 -1.85
N GLN A 564 -20.32 15.87 -3.08
CA GLN A 564 -19.89 14.50 -3.39
C GLN A 564 -18.36 14.47 -3.49
N VAL A 565 -17.71 13.54 -2.79
CA VAL A 565 -16.24 13.38 -2.79
C VAL A 565 -15.88 12.11 -3.56
N LEU A 566 -15.12 12.25 -4.63
CA LEU A 566 -14.53 11.16 -5.40
C LEU A 566 -13.05 11.04 -5.03
N ALA A 567 -12.72 10.01 -4.25
CA ALA A 567 -11.34 9.69 -3.92
C ALA A 567 -10.58 9.30 -5.18
N ALA A 568 -9.30 9.65 -5.26
CA ALA A 568 -8.47 9.19 -6.35
C ALA A 568 -8.15 7.70 -6.17
N GLU A 569 -8.48 6.89 -7.17
CA GLU A 569 -8.21 5.46 -7.10
C GLU A 569 -6.77 5.15 -7.56
N ASP A 570 -6.09 4.31 -6.78
CA ASP A 570 -4.80 3.73 -7.14
C ASP A 570 -5.00 2.79 -8.34
N ARG A 571 -4.86 3.31 -9.57
CA ARG A 571 -4.57 2.46 -10.73
C ARG A 571 -3.13 1.98 -10.60
N TRP A 572 -2.87 1.08 -9.64
CA TRP A 572 -1.54 0.53 -9.42
C TRP A 572 -0.99 -0.01 -10.73
N SER A 573 0.16 0.54 -11.12
CA SER A 573 0.92 0.27 -12.34
C SER A 573 1.55 -1.13 -12.32
N GLY A 574 0.70 -2.16 -12.34
CA GLY A 574 1.06 -3.56 -12.55
C GLY A 574 0.57 -4.12 -13.89
N GLU A 575 0.15 -3.27 -14.83
CA GLU A 575 -0.28 -3.71 -16.15
C GLU A 575 0.89 -4.20 -17.01
N GLU A 576 1.26 -5.46 -16.81
CA GLU A 576 1.63 -6.42 -17.85
C GLU A 576 1.89 -7.78 -17.20
N GLN A 577 0.86 -8.46 -16.70
CA GLN A 577 0.96 -9.92 -16.49
C GLN A 577 -0.41 -10.61 -16.36
N PHE A 578 -0.62 -11.56 -17.29
CA PHE A 578 -1.65 -12.62 -17.39
C PHE A 578 -3.12 -12.20 -17.52
N ARG A 579 -3.55 -12.03 -18.79
CA ARG A 579 -4.94 -12.03 -19.22
C ARG A 579 -5.30 -13.46 -19.64
N SER A 580 -6.33 -14.08 -19.06
CA SER A 580 -6.76 -15.44 -19.47
C SER A 580 -8.24 -15.71 -19.23
N ASP A 581 -8.82 -16.44 -20.18
CA ASP A 581 -10.13 -17.08 -20.20
C ASP A 581 -9.90 -18.59 -20.38
N GLY A 582 -9.60 -19.32 -19.31
CA GLY A 582 -8.98 -20.65 -19.41
C GLY A 582 -9.48 -21.70 -18.43
N GLY A 583 -9.58 -22.94 -18.92
CA GLY A 583 -9.94 -24.17 -18.21
C GLY A 583 -10.31 -25.27 -19.23
N PRO A 584 -10.32 -26.57 -18.85
CA PRO A 584 -10.66 -27.66 -19.76
C PRO A 584 -12.15 -27.69 -20.15
N LEU A 585 -13.00 -26.89 -19.50
CA LEU A 585 -14.41 -26.73 -19.82
C LEU A 585 -14.61 -25.51 -20.72
N GLU A 586 -15.14 -25.71 -21.93
CA GLU A 586 -15.59 -24.62 -22.79
C GLU A 586 -17.03 -24.22 -22.43
N LEU A 587 -17.27 -22.92 -22.27
CA LEU A 587 -18.63 -22.39 -22.22
C LEU A 587 -19.17 -22.24 -23.63
N PHE A 588 -20.41 -22.67 -23.85
CA PHE A 588 -21.10 -22.57 -25.14
C PHE A 588 -21.75 -21.18 -25.38
N PHE A 589 -21.41 -20.21 -24.53
CA PHE A 589 -21.88 -18.82 -24.58
C PHE A 589 -20.78 -17.90 -24.04
N ASP A 590 -20.85 -16.61 -24.38
CA ASP A 590 -19.98 -15.58 -23.78
C ASP A 590 -20.58 -15.15 -22.43
N PRO A 591 -19.93 -15.45 -21.30
CA PRO A 591 -20.45 -15.06 -19.99
C PRO A 591 -20.31 -13.56 -19.73
N THR A 592 -19.54 -12.81 -20.54
CA THR A 592 -19.48 -11.35 -20.46
C THR A 592 -20.67 -10.67 -21.13
N ASP A 593 -21.45 -11.40 -21.93
CA ASP A 593 -22.71 -10.92 -22.51
C ASP A 593 -23.85 -11.03 -21.48
N ASP A 594 -23.98 -9.98 -20.67
CA ASP A 594 -24.91 -9.87 -19.55
C ASP A 594 -26.14 -9.01 -19.85
N GLY A 595 -26.34 -8.55 -21.10
CA GLY A 595 -27.35 -7.55 -21.48
C GLY A 595 -28.82 -7.91 -21.27
N LEU A 596 -29.10 -9.08 -20.68
CA LEU A 596 -30.43 -9.54 -20.27
C LEU A 596 -30.51 -9.88 -18.76
N SER A 597 -29.44 -9.66 -17.99
CA SER A 597 -29.38 -9.97 -16.57
C SER A 597 -30.03 -8.84 -15.75
N PRO A 598 -30.88 -9.14 -14.76
CA PRO A 598 -31.50 -8.10 -13.93
C PRO A 598 -30.47 -7.46 -12.99
N ASP A 599 -30.73 -6.25 -12.47
CA ASP A 599 -29.86 -5.56 -11.49
C ASP A 599 -29.70 -6.33 -10.17
N SER A 600 -30.60 -7.26 -9.89
CA SER A 600 -30.50 -8.14 -8.73
C SER A 600 -31.06 -9.50 -9.06
N LEU A 601 -30.31 -10.54 -8.72
CA LEU A 601 -30.70 -11.92 -8.92
C LEU A 601 -30.29 -12.75 -7.72
N VAL A 602 -31.21 -13.58 -7.22
CA VAL A 602 -30.91 -14.63 -6.26
C VAL A 602 -31.44 -15.93 -6.86
N LEU A 603 -30.58 -16.93 -7.01
CA LEU A 603 -30.97 -18.22 -7.58
C LEU A 603 -32.11 -18.83 -6.76
N LEU A 604 -33.14 -19.33 -7.46
CA LEU A 604 -34.31 -19.98 -6.85
C LEU A 604 -33.92 -21.22 -6.05
N GLU A 605 -32.96 -21.96 -6.58
CA GLU A 605 -32.34 -23.13 -5.97
C GLU A 605 -30.86 -22.82 -5.77
N SER A 606 -30.39 -22.90 -4.53
CA SER A 606 -28.98 -22.74 -4.19
C SER A 606 -28.37 -24.11 -3.88
N PRO A 607 -27.08 -24.34 -4.19
CA PRO A 607 -26.39 -25.51 -3.68
C PRO A 607 -26.50 -25.54 -2.15
N PRO A 608 -26.51 -26.72 -1.52
CA PRO A 608 -26.51 -26.82 -0.06
C PRO A 608 -25.31 -26.06 0.54
N PRO A 609 -25.33 -25.68 1.83
CA PRO A 609 -24.17 -25.01 2.42
C PRO A 609 -22.95 -25.94 2.44
N THR A 610 -21.76 -25.40 2.17
CA THR A 610 -20.48 -26.13 2.30
C THR A 610 -19.61 -25.49 3.36
N THR A 611 -18.88 -26.31 4.11
CA THR A 611 -17.86 -25.86 5.07
C THR A 611 -16.46 -25.86 4.47
N ARG A 612 -16.31 -26.16 3.18
CA ARG A 612 -15.04 -26.14 2.46
C ARG A 612 -14.85 -24.79 1.77
N THR A 613 -13.60 -24.38 1.69
CA THR A 613 -13.18 -23.14 1.03
C THR A 613 -12.09 -23.38 -0.02
N ASP A 614 -11.57 -24.59 -0.17
CA ASP A 614 -10.66 -24.94 -1.27
C ASP A 614 -11.42 -25.18 -2.58
N PHE A 615 -10.76 -24.90 -3.71
CA PHE A 615 -11.38 -25.02 -5.02
C PHE A 615 -11.97 -26.39 -5.30
N ILE A 616 -11.20 -27.49 -5.13
CA ILE A 616 -11.70 -28.85 -5.43
C ILE A 616 -12.93 -29.16 -4.60
N GLY A 617 -12.89 -28.85 -3.31
CA GLY A 617 -13.99 -29.09 -2.39
C GLY A 617 -15.26 -28.33 -2.74
N VAL A 618 -15.13 -27.04 -3.06
CA VAL A 618 -16.27 -26.17 -3.41
C VAL A 618 -16.80 -26.54 -4.80
N ALA A 619 -15.93 -26.76 -5.78
CA ALA A 619 -16.29 -27.17 -7.13
C ALA A 619 -17.00 -28.54 -7.14
N SER A 620 -16.48 -29.54 -6.42
CA SER A 620 -17.12 -30.85 -6.29
C SER A 620 -18.50 -30.73 -5.66
N HIS A 621 -18.60 -29.92 -4.61
CA HIS A 621 -19.86 -29.65 -3.91
C HIS A 621 -20.90 -28.99 -4.82
N VAL A 622 -20.53 -27.95 -5.57
CA VAL A 622 -21.41 -27.24 -6.51
C VAL A 622 -21.80 -28.13 -7.69
N ALA A 623 -20.89 -28.95 -8.19
CA ALA A 623 -21.16 -29.92 -9.26
C ALA A 623 -21.97 -31.15 -8.79
N GLY A 624 -22.30 -31.26 -7.50
CA GLY A 624 -23.06 -32.38 -6.94
C GLY A 624 -22.26 -33.68 -6.79
N ILE A 625 -20.94 -33.62 -6.86
CA ILE A 625 -20.03 -34.77 -6.78
C ILE A 625 -19.79 -35.10 -5.30
N GLN A 626 -20.18 -36.31 -4.89
CA GLN A 626 -20.05 -36.78 -3.51
C GLN A 626 -18.74 -37.56 -3.32
N VAL A 627 -17.87 -37.05 -2.44
CA VAL A 627 -16.57 -37.65 -2.13
C VAL A 627 -16.29 -37.49 -0.64
N ALA A 628 -15.76 -38.53 0.00
CA ALA A 628 -15.36 -38.42 1.40
C ALA A 628 -14.31 -37.32 1.64
N ARG A 629 -14.51 -36.54 2.71
CA ARG A 629 -13.62 -35.42 3.08
C ARG A 629 -12.13 -35.78 3.13
N PRO A 630 -11.69 -36.91 3.71
CA PRO A 630 -10.27 -37.27 3.72
C PRO A 630 -9.66 -37.46 2.32
N VAL A 631 -10.46 -37.88 1.34
CA VAL A 631 -10.03 -38.04 -0.06
C VAL A 631 -9.88 -36.67 -0.72
N LEU A 632 -10.85 -35.77 -0.54
CA LEU A 632 -10.76 -34.39 -1.04
C LEU A 632 -9.57 -33.64 -0.41
N ASP A 633 -9.36 -33.78 0.91
CA ASP A 633 -8.21 -33.16 1.59
C ASP A 633 -6.89 -33.65 1.00
N ALA A 634 -6.79 -34.94 0.68
CA ALA A 634 -5.59 -35.53 0.09
C ALA A 634 -5.39 -35.15 -1.39
N LEU A 635 -6.45 -35.06 -2.19
CA LEU A 635 -6.37 -34.59 -3.59
C LEU A 635 -5.95 -33.13 -3.66
N GLN A 636 -6.46 -32.29 -2.76
CA GLN A 636 -6.16 -30.85 -2.73
C GLN A 636 -4.73 -30.55 -2.28
N THR A 637 -4.17 -31.37 -1.39
CA THR A 637 -2.89 -31.05 -0.74
C THR A 637 -1.75 -31.99 -1.12
N LEU A 638 -2.04 -33.07 -1.85
CA LEU A 638 -1.10 -34.15 -2.21
C LEU A 638 -0.09 -34.42 -1.09
N PRO A 639 -0.56 -34.92 0.09
CA PRO A 639 0.15 -34.82 1.36
C PRO A 639 1.37 -35.75 1.49
N PHE A 640 1.90 -36.27 0.38
CA PHE A 640 2.96 -37.26 0.30
C PHE A 640 4.29 -36.67 -0.18
N GLY A 641 4.28 -35.44 -0.72
CA GLY A 641 5.48 -34.76 -1.19
C GLY A 641 6.51 -34.51 -0.08
N MET A 642 7.79 -34.53 -0.44
CA MET A 642 8.93 -34.27 0.43
C MET A 642 10.10 -33.71 -0.38
N THR A 643 10.68 -32.62 0.11
CA THR A 643 11.96 -32.01 -0.31
C THR A 643 12.91 -31.98 0.87
N PRO A 644 14.22 -31.81 0.63
CA PRO A 644 15.18 -31.62 1.70
C PRO A 644 14.78 -30.45 2.60
N ILE A 645 14.77 -30.70 3.91
CA ILE A 645 14.55 -29.69 4.93
C ILE A 645 15.93 -29.26 5.44
N GLY A 646 16.22 -27.96 5.42
CA GLY A 646 17.53 -27.42 5.77
C GLY A 646 17.49 -25.96 6.20
N LEU A 647 18.63 -25.46 6.69
CA LEU A 647 18.82 -24.04 7.06
C LEU A 647 19.57 -23.28 5.96
N ASP A 648 19.18 -23.51 4.72
CA ASP A 648 19.68 -22.82 3.55
C ASP A 648 18.53 -22.05 2.90
N ALA A 649 18.66 -20.72 2.86
CA ALA A 649 17.72 -19.80 2.22
C ALA A 649 17.57 -20.00 0.69
N ILE A 650 18.13 -21.08 0.14
CA ILE A 650 18.13 -21.46 -1.27
C ILE A 650 16.89 -22.27 -1.61
N LEU A 651 16.32 -23.00 -0.63
CA LEU A 651 15.08 -23.80 -0.77
C LEU A 651 13.82 -23.03 -0.31
N ASP A 652 14.00 -21.76 0.01
CA ASP A 652 12.98 -20.87 0.57
C ASP A 652 12.26 -20.15 -0.58
N ASP A 653 10.99 -20.50 -0.77
CA ASP A 653 10.00 -19.92 -1.70
C ASP A 653 10.05 -20.32 -3.20
N SER A 654 11.16 -20.83 -3.77
CA SER A 654 11.21 -21.08 -5.23
C SER A 654 10.71 -22.44 -5.73
N ILE A 655 10.53 -23.42 -4.83
CA ILE A 655 10.16 -24.80 -5.21
C ILE A 655 8.93 -25.23 -4.40
N ARG A 656 7.76 -25.03 -4.99
CA ARG A 656 6.46 -25.39 -4.41
C ARG A 656 6.11 -26.83 -4.80
N LEU A 657 6.40 -27.78 -3.92
CA LEU A 657 6.23 -29.20 -4.24
C LEU A 657 4.81 -29.57 -4.64
N ASP A 658 3.81 -28.98 -4.02
CA ASP A 658 2.41 -29.15 -4.38
C ASP A 658 2.08 -28.74 -5.84
N GLU A 659 2.94 -27.93 -6.46
CA GLU A 659 2.74 -27.36 -7.81
C GLU A 659 3.55 -28.08 -8.90
N ILE A 660 4.59 -28.86 -8.56
CA ILE A 660 5.48 -29.55 -9.52
C ILE A 660 5.76 -31.02 -9.19
N TYR A 661 5.34 -31.48 -8.02
CA TYR A 661 5.65 -32.81 -7.50
C TYR A 661 4.37 -33.56 -7.16
N GLY A 662 3.97 -34.41 -8.09
CA GLY A 662 2.69 -35.10 -8.06
C GLY A 662 1.99 -35.02 -9.42
N PRO A 663 0.82 -35.64 -9.58
CA PRO A 663 0.01 -35.46 -10.77
C PRO A 663 -0.54 -34.03 -10.88
N ASP A 664 -0.71 -33.53 -12.10
CA ASP A 664 -1.39 -32.25 -12.34
C ASP A 664 -2.78 -32.26 -11.69
N LEU A 665 -3.22 -31.11 -11.15
CA LEU A 665 -4.54 -30.97 -10.55
C LEU A 665 -5.66 -31.44 -11.49
N ASP A 666 -5.52 -31.18 -12.80
CA ASP A 666 -6.47 -31.61 -13.83
C ASP A 666 -6.66 -33.13 -13.85
N VAL A 667 -5.63 -33.92 -13.51
CA VAL A 667 -5.75 -35.38 -13.37
C VAL A 667 -6.62 -35.73 -12.16
N GLY A 668 -6.45 -35.02 -11.04
CA GLY A 668 -7.29 -35.17 -9.85
C GLY A 668 -8.76 -34.79 -10.13
N LEU A 669 -8.99 -33.68 -10.82
CA LEU A 669 -10.32 -33.25 -11.25
C LEU A 669 -10.96 -34.25 -12.21
N GLN A 670 -10.19 -34.81 -13.15
CA GLN A 670 -10.65 -35.89 -14.04
C GLN A 670 -11.04 -37.15 -13.27
N TRP A 671 -10.28 -37.56 -12.24
CA TRP A 671 -10.67 -38.69 -11.40
C TRP A 671 -11.99 -38.47 -10.66
N LEU A 672 -12.28 -37.21 -10.31
CA LEU A 672 -13.56 -36.82 -9.72
C LEU A 672 -14.68 -36.71 -10.77
N GLY A 673 -14.38 -36.72 -12.06
CA GLY A 673 -15.34 -36.42 -13.12
C GLY A 673 -15.70 -34.93 -13.22
N LEU A 674 -14.83 -34.04 -12.73
CA LEU A 674 -15.04 -32.60 -12.60
C LEU A 674 -14.27 -31.84 -13.69
N GLY A 675 -14.93 -30.90 -14.36
CA GLY A 675 -14.33 -29.93 -15.29
C GLY A 675 -14.58 -28.50 -14.82
N TYR A 676 -13.75 -27.54 -15.27
CA TYR A 676 -13.89 -26.13 -14.89
C TYR A 676 -13.53 -25.15 -15.99
N TRP A 677 -14.04 -23.94 -15.86
CA TRP A 677 -13.74 -22.75 -16.65
C TRP A 677 -13.36 -21.60 -15.71
N GLY A 678 -12.44 -20.71 -16.12
CA GLY A 678 -11.95 -19.60 -15.30
C GLY A 678 -11.77 -18.29 -16.06
N TYR A 679 -12.07 -17.19 -15.39
CA TYR A 679 -11.91 -15.80 -15.87
C TYR A 679 -11.16 -14.96 -14.85
N TYR A 680 -10.05 -14.36 -15.25
CA TYR A 680 -9.19 -13.57 -14.36
C TYR A 680 -8.23 -12.65 -15.12
N GLY A 681 -7.64 -11.69 -14.40
CA GLY A 681 -6.67 -10.72 -14.92
C GLY A 681 -7.32 -9.50 -15.59
N TYR A 682 -8.62 -9.28 -15.36
CA TYR A 682 -9.39 -8.14 -15.87
C TYR A 682 -9.90 -7.27 -14.71
N PRO A 683 -10.25 -5.99 -14.94
CA PRO A 683 -10.88 -5.13 -13.94
C PRO A 683 -12.15 -5.74 -13.32
N SER A 684 -12.46 -5.39 -12.07
CA SER A 684 -13.56 -6.01 -11.30
C SER A 684 -14.91 -5.92 -12.01
N GLU A 685 -15.14 -4.83 -12.73
CA GLU A 685 -16.35 -4.54 -13.48
C GLU A 685 -16.62 -5.63 -14.54
N LYS A 686 -15.56 -6.16 -15.16
CA LYS A 686 -15.68 -7.29 -16.08
C LYS A 686 -16.00 -8.59 -15.38
N SER A 687 -15.43 -8.82 -14.21
CA SER A 687 -15.75 -10.00 -13.40
C SER A 687 -17.18 -9.94 -12.86
N HIS A 688 -17.71 -8.74 -12.56
CA HIS A 688 -19.13 -8.54 -12.23
C HIS A 688 -20.03 -8.94 -13.40
N ALA A 689 -19.71 -8.51 -14.62
CA ALA A 689 -20.45 -8.92 -15.82
C ALA A 689 -20.45 -10.44 -16.02
N VAL A 690 -19.31 -11.10 -15.80
CA VAL A 690 -19.21 -12.58 -15.85
C VAL A 690 -20.09 -13.24 -14.79
N ILE A 691 -20.08 -12.74 -13.55
CA ILE A 691 -20.94 -13.24 -12.47
C ILE A 691 -22.42 -13.10 -12.86
N ARG A 692 -22.83 -11.94 -13.39
CA ARG A 692 -24.20 -11.69 -13.88
C ARG A 692 -24.57 -12.65 -15.00
N GLY A 693 -23.72 -12.76 -16.02
CA GLY A 693 -23.96 -13.60 -17.19
C GLY A 693 -24.07 -15.09 -16.87
N LEU A 694 -23.27 -15.59 -15.92
CA LEU A 694 -23.36 -16.97 -15.42
C LEU A 694 -24.64 -17.19 -14.60
N LEU A 695 -24.91 -16.33 -13.62
CA LEU A 695 -26.04 -16.49 -12.71
C LEU A 695 -27.40 -16.34 -13.40
N SER A 696 -27.53 -15.38 -14.33
CA SER A 696 -28.77 -15.19 -15.10
C SER A 696 -29.13 -16.39 -15.98
N ARG A 697 -28.14 -17.21 -16.32
CA ARG A 697 -28.31 -18.46 -17.07
C ARG A 697 -28.36 -19.70 -16.17
N GLY A 698 -28.41 -19.52 -14.85
CA GLY A 698 -28.55 -20.58 -13.86
C GLY A 698 -27.26 -21.31 -13.48
N PHE A 699 -26.10 -20.79 -13.90
CA PHE A 699 -24.81 -21.32 -13.48
C PHE A 699 -24.39 -20.70 -12.15
N VAL A 700 -23.71 -21.49 -11.30
CA VAL A 700 -23.21 -21.04 -9.99
C VAL A 700 -21.71 -20.73 -10.13
N PRO A 701 -21.29 -19.46 -10.22
CA PRO A 701 -19.88 -19.11 -10.24
C PRO A 701 -19.24 -19.33 -8.87
N LEU A 702 -17.92 -19.51 -8.88
CA LEU A 702 -17.06 -19.60 -7.71
C LEU A 702 -16.22 -18.33 -7.65
N PHE A 703 -16.42 -17.56 -6.58
CA PHE A 703 -15.62 -16.38 -6.25
C PHE A 703 -14.39 -16.82 -5.47
N GLY A 704 -13.20 -16.43 -5.94
CA GLY A 704 -11.94 -16.74 -5.29
C GLY A 704 -11.28 -15.52 -4.64
N ARG A 705 -10.95 -15.56 -3.35
CA ARG A 705 -10.27 -14.47 -2.64
C ARG A 705 -9.33 -15.02 -1.56
N ASP A 706 -8.09 -14.55 -1.53
CA ASP A 706 -7.10 -14.86 -0.48
C ASP A 706 -6.86 -16.37 -0.24
N GLY A 707 -6.97 -17.17 -1.31
CA GLY A 707 -6.80 -18.64 -1.25
C GLY A 707 -8.08 -19.41 -0.93
N GLU A 708 -9.20 -18.72 -0.70
CA GLU A 708 -10.52 -19.30 -0.46
C GLU A 708 -11.45 -19.13 -1.66
N PHE A 709 -12.36 -20.09 -1.84
CA PHE A 709 -13.37 -20.14 -2.88
C PHE A 709 -14.74 -20.28 -2.26
N ARG A 710 -15.72 -19.55 -2.78
CA ARG A 710 -17.11 -19.59 -2.30
C ARG A 710 -18.07 -19.54 -3.49
N PRO A 711 -19.16 -20.32 -3.48
CA PRO A 711 -20.15 -20.22 -4.54
C PRO A 711 -20.87 -18.89 -4.44
N VAL A 712 -21.14 -18.25 -5.56
CA VAL A 712 -22.00 -17.06 -5.63
C VAL A 712 -23.39 -17.56 -6.01
N VAL A 713 -24.40 -17.26 -5.19
CA VAL A 713 -25.79 -17.71 -5.41
C VAL A 713 -26.75 -16.56 -5.66
N GLY A 714 -26.23 -15.34 -5.64
CA GLY A 714 -26.94 -14.15 -6.04
C GLY A 714 -26.00 -12.96 -6.12
N TYR A 715 -26.47 -11.92 -6.78
CA TYR A 715 -25.88 -10.60 -6.75
C TYR A 715 -27.01 -9.58 -6.57
N ARG A 716 -26.70 -8.43 -6.00
CA ARG A 716 -27.57 -7.26 -6.04
C ARG A 716 -26.72 -6.06 -6.36
N GLU A 717 -27.32 -5.16 -7.12
CA GLU A 717 -26.68 -3.95 -7.59
C GLU A 717 -27.61 -2.79 -7.20
N SER A 718 -27.07 -1.84 -6.46
CA SER A 718 -27.80 -0.63 -6.09
C SER A 718 -26.85 0.55 -6.08
N SER A 719 -27.11 1.56 -6.92
CA SER A 719 -26.34 2.82 -6.95
C SER A 719 -24.82 2.63 -7.17
N GLY A 720 -24.44 1.69 -8.04
CA GLY A 720 -23.03 1.41 -8.37
C GLY A 720 -22.32 0.39 -7.48
N ASP A 721 -22.94 -0.02 -6.37
CA ASP A 721 -22.38 -1.05 -5.49
C ASP A 721 -22.80 -2.45 -5.95
N PHE A 722 -21.84 -3.24 -6.46
CA PHE A 722 -22.02 -4.66 -6.75
C PHE A 722 -21.81 -5.48 -5.48
N GLN A 723 -22.84 -6.20 -5.04
CA GLN A 723 -22.75 -7.06 -3.86
C GLN A 723 -23.09 -8.49 -4.22
N MET A 724 -22.30 -9.42 -3.70
CA MET A 724 -22.47 -10.85 -3.92
C MET A 724 -23.10 -11.52 -2.72
N LEU A 725 -24.02 -12.44 -2.97
CA LEU A 725 -24.50 -13.38 -1.99
C LEU A 725 -23.69 -14.66 -2.12
N LEU A 726 -22.76 -14.87 -1.21
CA LEU A 726 -21.89 -16.05 -1.20
C LEU A 726 -22.54 -17.20 -0.42
N GLY A 727 -22.34 -18.45 -0.82
CA GLY A 727 -22.83 -19.60 -0.04
C GLY A 727 -24.33 -19.85 -0.21
N ASP A 728 -25.04 -20.11 0.89
CA ASP A 728 -26.50 -20.24 0.87
C ASP A 728 -27.18 -18.85 0.95
N ARG A 729 -28.50 -18.81 0.79
CA ARG A 729 -29.28 -17.55 0.72
C ARG A 729 -29.26 -16.69 2.00
N ASN A 730 -28.79 -17.22 3.12
CA ASN A 730 -28.80 -16.53 4.42
C ASN A 730 -27.45 -15.92 4.78
N THR A 731 -26.43 -16.07 3.93
CA THR A 731 -25.16 -15.37 4.11
C THR A 731 -25.37 -13.86 3.93
N PRO A 732 -24.66 -13.01 4.67
CA PRO A 732 -24.62 -11.59 4.37
C PRO A 732 -24.15 -11.33 2.95
N TRP A 733 -24.64 -10.25 2.37
CA TRP A 733 -24.13 -9.71 1.11
C TRP A 733 -22.71 -9.18 1.33
N GLU A 734 -21.77 -9.61 0.50
CA GLU A 734 -20.38 -9.17 0.53
C GLU A 734 -20.11 -8.22 -0.62
N THR A 735 -19.44 -7.12 -0.32
CA THR A 735 -18.97 -6.17 -1.35
C THR A 735 -17.53 -6.56 -1.68
N PRO A 736 -17.24 -7.06 -2.89
CA PRO A 736 -15.88 -7.33 -3.28
C PRO A 736 -15.12 -6.00 -3.42
N ASP A 737 -13.86 -6.01 -2.99
CA ASP A 737 -12.95 -4.88 -3.22
C ASP A 737 -12.79 -4.69 -4.73
N ARG A 738 -12.49 -3.47 -5.19
CA ARG A 738 -12.32 -3.17 -6.63
C ARG A 738 -11.21 -4.00 -7.32
N TRP A 739 -10.27 -4.51 -6.52
CA TRP A 739 -9.28 -5.47 -6.96
C TRP A 739 -9.15 -6.56 -5.89
N TRP A 740 -9.60 -7.77 -6.20
CA TRP A 740 -9.35 -8.94 -5.37
C TRP A 740 -8.42 -9.91 -6.09
N ARG A 741 -7.78 -10.81 -5.34
CA ARG A 741 -6.91 -11.83 -5.91
C ARG A 741 -7.05 -13.13 -5.16
N THR A 742 -6.72 -14.21 -5.85
CA THR A 742 -6.52 -15.51 -5.21
C THR A 742 -5.33 -16.21 -5.83
N ARG A 743 -4.89 -17.29 -5.20
CA ARG A 743 -3.90 -18.17 -5.81
C ARG A 743 -4.60 -19.19 -6.69
N TRP A 744 -4.14 -19.29 -7.94
CA TRP A 744 -4.61 -20.28 -8.91
C TRP A 744 -3.40 -20.97 -9.53
N PHE A 745 -3.24 -22.26 -9.22
CA PHE A 745 -2.01 -23.02 -9.49
C PHE A 745 -0.76 -22.30 -8.92
N ASN A 746 0.25 -22.08 -9.77
CA ASN A 746 1.50 -21.38 -9.46
C ASN A 746 1.43 -19.86 -9.70
N THR A 747 0.26 -19.33 -10.08
CA THR A 747 0.07 -17.90 -10.37
C THR A 747 -0.87 -17.23 -9.38
N THR A 748 -0.58 -15.97 -9.07
CA THR A 748 -1.55 -15.09 -8.44
C THR A 748 -2.41 -14.51 -9.55
N VAL A 749 -3.73 -14.69 -9.44
CA VAL A 749 -4.68 -14.21 -10.43
C VAL A 749 -5.58 -13.16 -9.82
N TRP A 750 -5.84 -12.11 -10.58
CA TRP A 750 -6.63 -10.95 -10.17
C TRP A 750 -8.07 -11.05 -10.65
N ASN A 751 -8.99 -10.56 -9.84
CA ASN A 751 -10.44 -10.62 -9.99
C ASN A 751 -11.00 -11.98 -10.47
N PRO A 752 -10.55 -13.12 -9.90
CA PRO A 752 -10.91 -14.43 -10.41
C PRO A 752 -12.37 -14.81 -10.18
N VAL A 753 -13.00 -15.33 -11.24
CA VAL A 753 -14.31 -15.97 -11.24
C VAL A 753 -14.19 -17.30 -11.97
N PHE A 754 -14.65 -18.39 -11.35
CA PHE A 754 -14.62 -19.72 -11.94
C PHE A 754 -16.01 -20.32 -12.08
N TYR A 755 -16.16 -21.33 -12.93
CA TYR A 755 -17.33 -22.18 -13.01
C TYR A 755 -16.87 -23.64 -13.09
N ALA A 756 -17.56 -24.55 -12.42
CA ALA A 756 -17.23 -25.97 -12.43
C ALA A 756 -18.47 -26.85 -12.63
N ALA A 757 -18.29 -27.97 -13.31
CA ALA A 757 -19.38 -28.89 -13.67
C ALA A 757 -18.91 -30.35 -13.70
N ALA A 758 -19.84 -31.28 -13.47
CA ALA A 758 -19.60 -32.70 -13.69
C ALA A 758 -19.62 -32.99 -15.20
N VAL A 759 -18.53 -33.54 -15.74
CA VAL A 759 -18.32 -33.74 -17.20
C VAL A 759 -17.99 -35.17 -17.60
N GLY A 760 -17.70 -36.05 -16.64
CA GLY A 760 -17.28 -37.44 -16.91
C GLY A 760 -17.74 -38.43 -15.83
N GLU A 761 -17.43 -39.71 -16.02
CA GLU A 761 -17.72 -40.76 -15.04
C GLU A 761 -16.76 -40.64 -13.84
N GLN A 762 -17.32 -40.55 -12.64
CA GLN A 762 -16.54 -40.47 -11.40
C GLN A 762 -15.86 -41.81 -11.11
N VAL A 763 -14.56 -41.78 -10.81
CA VAL A 763 -13.84 -42.98 -10.36
C VAL A 763 -14.39 -43.44 -9.00
N PRO A 764 -14.66 -44.74 -8.79
CA PRO A 764 -15.14 -45.24 -7.51
C PRO A 764 -14.21 -44.89 -6.35
N GLU A 765 -14.77 -44.60 -5.17
CA GLU A 765 -14.03 -44.10 -4.01
C GLU A 765 -12.86 -45.01 -3.58
N GLN A 766 -13.02 -46.33 -3.67
CA GLN A 766 -11.91 -47.27 -3.39
C GLN A 766 -10.78 -47.16 -4.41
N ALA A 767 -11.10 -46.96 -5.69
CA ALA A 767 -10.11 -46.76 -6.75
C ALA A 767 -9.43 -45.39 -6.64
N LEU A 768 -10.12 -44.36 -6.14
CA LEU A 768 -9.49 -43.07 -5.80
C LEU A 768 -8.45 -43.22 -4.69
N VAL A 769 -8.76 -43.99 -3.63
CA VAL A 769 -7.80 -44.31 -2.56
C VAL A 769 -6.61 -45.10 -3.12
N ASP A 770 -6.84 -46.05 -4.02
CA ASP A 770 -5.76 -46.84 -4.63
C ASP A 770 -4.86 -45.97 -5.52
N SER A 771 -5.44 -45.02 -6.26
CA SER A 771 -4.70 -44.01 -7.01
C SER A 771 -3.86 -43.12 -6.09
N LEU A 772 -4.42 -42.62 -4.99
CA LEU A 772 -3.68 -41.81 -4.01
C LEU A 772 -2.57 -42.61 -3.30
N ALA A 773 -2.81 -43.87 -2.96
CA ALA A 773 -1.78 -44.75 -2.41
C ALA A 773 -0.64 -44.96 -3.42
N ARG A 774 -0.97 -45.15 -4.70
CA ARG A 774 0.02 -45.27 -5.78
C ARG A 774 0.79 -43.97 -5.99
N VAL A 775 0.12 -42.82 -5.94
CA VAL A 775 0.77 -41.50 -5.95
C VAL A 775 1.73 -41.38 -4.77
N ALA A 776 1.31 -41.73 -3.56
CA ALA A 776 2.15 -41.69 -2.36
C ALA A 776 3.44 -42.51 -2.51
N VAL A 777 3.33 -43.76 -2.97
CA VAL A 777 4.49 -44.63 -3.23
C VAL A 777 5.36 -44.10 -4.37
N THR A 778 4.74 -43.60 -5.44
CA THR A 778 5.46 -43.10 -6.63
C THR A 778 6.27 -41.86 -6.29
N MET A 779 5.66 -40.88 -5.62
CA MET A 779 6.34 -39.69 -5.12
C MET A 779 7.46 -40.13 -4.17
N SER A 780 7.17 -40.92 -3.13
CA SER A 780 8.18 -41.31 -2.13
C SER A 780 9.39 -42.05 -2.71
N ARG A 781 9.21 -42.79 -3.81
CA ARG A 781 10.29 -43.54 -4.49
C ARG A 781 10.97 -42.77 -5.61
N GLN A 782 10.40 -41.66 -6.06
CA GLN A 782 11.06 -40.79 -7.02
C GLN A 782 12.31 -40.20 -6.35
N PRO A 783 13.53 -40.46 -6.88
CA PRO A 783 14.75 -40.05 -6.21
C PRO A 783 15.03 -38.55 -6.41
N GLU A 784 14.65 -38.00 -7.56
CA GLU A 784 14.97 -36.65 -7.99
C GLU A 784 13.81 -36.04 -8.80
N LEU A 785 13.69 -34.72 -8.76
CA LEU A 785 12.75 -33.93 -9.55
C LEU A 785 13.50 -32.83 -10.28
N ASP A 786 13.21 -32.68 -11.57
CA ASP A 786 13.65 -31.55 -12.38
C ASP A 786 12.61 -30.43 -12.28
N ALA A 787 13.05 -29.22 -11.96
CA ALA A 787 12.21 -28.04 -11.97
C ALA A 787 12.93 -26.88 -12.66
N GLU A 788 12.17 -26.00 -13.31
CA GLU A 788 12.68 -24.72 -13.73
C GLU A 788 12.57 -23.73 -12.58
N ASP A 789 13.73 -23.27 -12.09
CA ASP A 789 13.81 -22.17 -11.15
C ASP A 789 14.07 -20.88 -11.95
N PRO A 790 13.22 -19.84 -11.82
CA PRO A 790 13.35 -18.60 -12.58
C PRO A 790 14.73 -17.90 -12.45
N LEU A 791 15.49 -18.22 -11.40
CA LEU A 791 16.78 -17.62 -11.09
C LEU A 791 17.95 -18.53 -11.44
N ARG A 792 17.76 -19.85 -11.42
CA ARG A 792 18.83 -20.86 -11.55
C ARG A 792 18.73 -21.67 -12.85
N GLY A 793 17.65 -21.51 -13.60
CA GLY A 793 17.33 -22.35 -14.75
C GLY A 793 16.87 -23.75 -14.31
N ALA A 794 17.07 -24.75 -15.16
CA ALA A 794 16.75 -26.13 -14.82
C ALA A 794 17.61 -26.62 -13.65
N ILE A 795 16.95 -27.00 -12.55
CA ILE A 795 17.55 -27.57 -11.35
C ILE A 795 17.01 -28.97 -11.11
N THR A 796 17.90 -29.89 -10.76
CA THR A 796 17.55 -31.24 -10.30
C THR A 796 17.81 -31.31 -8.81
N PHE A 797 16.85 -31.78 -8.02
CA PHE A 797 17.00 -31.92 -6.57
C PHE A 797 16.33 -33.20 -6.07
N PRO A 798 16.82 -33.78 -4.95
CA PRO A 798 16.25 -35.01 -4.44
C PRO A 798 14.86 -34.78 -3.87
N VAL A 799 14.00 -35.80 -3.98
CA VAL A 799 12.63 -35.77 -3.47
C VAL A 799 12.29 -37.09 -2.76
N GLY A 800 11.14 -37.16 -2.11
CA GLY A 800 10.65 -38.38 -1.47
C GLY A 800 11.60 -38.89 -0.37
N LEU A 801 11.94 -40.18 -0.40
CA LEU A 801 12.85 -40.78 0.57
C LEU A 801 14.30 -40.31 0.42
N ALA A 802 14.74 -39.94 -0.80
CA ALA A 802 16.07 -39.38 -1.02
C ALA A 802 16.20 -37.97 -0.39
N ALA A 803 15.13 -37.18 -0.43
CA ALA A 803 15.05 -35.91 0.29
C ALA A 803 15.12 -36.07 1.81
N TRP A 804 14.53 -37.13 2.36
CA TRP A 804 14.69 -37.47 3.77
C TRP A 804 16.14 -37.82 4.12
N ASP A 805 16.82 -38.63 3.28
CA ASP A 805 18.22 -38.97 3.49
C ASP A 805 19.10 -37.71 3.57
N GLU A 806 18.86 -36.76 2.66
CA GLU A 806 19.57 -35.48 2.69
C GLU A 806 19.19 -34.61 3.90
N THR A 807 17.91 -34.53 4.24
CA THR A 807 17.40 -33.79 5.41
C THR A 807 18.10 -34.23 6.69
N VAL A 808 18.20 -35.53 6.92
CA VAL A 808 18.87 -36.10 8.10
C VAL A 808 20.34 -35.69 8.12
N VAL A 809 21.06 -35.86 7.01
CA VAL A 809 22.47 -35.49 6.92
C VAL A 809 22.68 -33.99 7.17
N ARG A 810 21.85 -33.14 6.58
CA ARG A 810 21.93 -31.67 6.74
C ARG A 810 21.68 -31.26 8.18
N TRP A 811 20.61 -31.79 8.79
CA TRP A 811 20.22 -31.45 10.16
C TRP A 811 21.26 -31.88 11.19
N GLU A 812 21.76 -33.11 11.09
CA GLU A 812 22.71 -33.65 12.09
C GLU A 812 24.10 -32.97 12.05
N ARG A 813 24.45 -32.35 10.92
CA ARG A 813 25.70 -31.58 10.76
C ARG A 813 25.65 -30.19 11.40
N LEU A 814 24.47 -29.71 11.80
CA LEU A 814 24.34 -28.42 12.46
C LEU A 814 24.93 -28.45 13.87
N GLU A 815 25.42 -27.30 14.34
CA GLU A 815 25.99 -27.17 15.69
C GLU A 815 24.91 -27.38 16.76
N LEU A 816 23.69 -26.87 16.53
CA LEU A 816 22.51 -26.99 17.38
C LEU A 816 22.74 -26.54 18.84
N SER A 817 23.69 -25.64 19.07
CA SER A 817 23.92 -25.01 20.37
C SER A 817 23.04 -23.76 20.55
N PRO A 818 22.65 -23.38 21.79
CA PRO A 818 21.90 -22.15 22.03
C PRO A 818 22.61 -20.90 21.48
N ALA A 819 23.94 -20.82 21.67
CA ALA A 819 24.76 -19.71 21.18
C ALA A 819 24.79 -19.63 19.64
N TRP A 820 24.85 -20.78 18.97
CA TRP A 820 24.77 -20.83 17.51
C TRP A 820 23.38 -20.42 17.02
N GLY A 821 22.31 -20.87 17.67
CA GLY A 821 20.94 -20.55 17.30
C GLY A 821 20.53 -19.11 17.60
N ALA A 822 21.19 -18.45 18.56
CA ALA A 822 20.97 -17.04 18.89
C ALA A 822 21.50 -16.08 17.81
N LYS A 823 22.38 -16.53 16.90
CA LYS A 823 22.84 -15.72 15.77
C LYS A 823 21.66 -15.37 14.88
N GLY A 824 21.50 -14.08 14.55
CA GLY A 824 20.33 -13.57 13.82
C GLY A 824 19.92 -14.39 12.60
N ARG A 825 20.90 -14.75 11.75
CA ARG A 825 20.66 -15.60 10.56
C ARG A 825 20.15 -16.99 10.88
N ASN A 826 20.70 -17.64 11.91
CA ASN A 826 20.27 -18.99 12.28
C ASN A 826 18.89 -18.96 12.93
N ARG A 827 18.63 -17.95 13.78
CA ARG A 827 17.31 -17.75 14.40
C ARG A 827 16.23 -17.53 13.35
N GLN A 828 16.50 -16.66 12.38
CA GLN A 828 15.66 -16.45 11.20
C GLN A 828 15.39 -17.77 10.49
N LEU A 829 16.45 -18.46 10.06
CA LEU A 829 16.33 -19.69 9.27
C LEU A 829 15.55 -20.77 10.03
N MET A 830 15.75 -20.91 11.34
CA MET A 830 14.99 -21.86 12.16
C MET A 830 13.52 -21.45 12.33
N SER A 831 13.25 -20.15 12.53
CA SER A 831 11.88 -19.65 12.59
C SER A 831 11.13 -19.82 11.28
N TRP A 832 11.84 -19.70 10.16
CA TRP A 832 11.29 -19.96 8.84
C TRP A 832 11.11 -21.44 8.59
N LEU A 833 12.13 -22.25 8.89
CA LEU A 833 12.03 -23.71 8.83
C LEU A 833 10.78 -24.20 9.53
N ARG A 834 10.55 -23.70 10.74
CA ARG A 834 9.37 -23.98 11.54
C ARG A 834 8.07 -23.69 10.77
N ARG A 835 7.88 -22.45 10.32
CA ARG A 835 6.60 -21.99 9.73
C ARG A 835 6.39 -22.47 8.29
N ARG A 836 7.47 -22.62 7.52
CA ARG A 836 7.45 -22.88 6.06
C ARG A 836 7.61 -24.35 5.71
N HIS A 837 8.27 -25.14 6.56
CA HIS A 837 8.54 -26.55 6.27
C HIS A 837 7.95 -27.48 7.33
N LEU A 838 8.28 -27.28 8.62
CA LEU A 838 7.90 -28.25 9.65
C LEU A 838 6.40 -28.28 9.92
N GLU A 839 5.78 -27.10 10.08
CA GLU A 839 4.34 -27.00 10.34
C GLU A 839 3.50 -27.46 9.14
N PRO A 840 3.80 -27.02 7.88
CA PRO A 840 3.11 -27.52 6.70
C PRO A 840 3.31 -29.03 6.49
N LEU A 841 4.53 -29.55 6.64
CA LEU A 841 4.79 -30.99 6.51
C LEU A 841 4.04 -31.79 7.57
N ALA A 842 4.00 -31.31 8.81
CA ALA A 842 3.20 -31.95 9.86
C ALA A 842 1.73 -32.02 9.47
N GLN A 843 1.17 -30.92 8.97
CA GLN A 843 -0.22 -30.85 8.53
C GLN A 843 -0.50 -31.77 7.33
N GLN A 844 0.40 -31.80 6.34
CA GLN A 844 0.32 -32.71 5.21
C GLN A 844 0.29 -34.16 5.71
N ARG A 845 1.23 -34.58 6.55
CA ARG A 845 1.26 -35.96 7.06
C ARG A 845 0.06 -36.32 7.94
N GLU A 846 -0.54 -35.36 8.66
CA GLU A 846 -1.82 -35.59 9.33
C GLU A 846 -2.97 -35.81 8.36
N THR A 847 -2.97 -35.13 7.21
CA THR A 847 -3.94 -35.38 6.14
C THR A 847 -3.76 -36.78 5.54
N ALA A 848 -2.52 -37.19 5.23
CA ALA A 848 -2.21 -38.54 4.77
C ALA A 848 -2.63 -39.61 5.78
N ALA A 849 -2.30 -39.43 7.07
CA ALA A 849 -2.67 -40.35 8.14
C ALA A 849 -4.19 -40.50 8.27
N ARG A 850 -4.94 -39.39 8.19
CA ARG A 850 -6.42 -39.40 8.24
C ARG A 850 -7.02 -40.11 7.02
N LEU A 851 -6.48 -39.90 5.82
CA LEU A 851 -6.92 -40.61 4.61
C LEU A 851 -6.82 -42.12 4.80
N PHE A 852 -5.64 -42.63 5.15
CA PHE A 852 -5.40 -44.06 5.21
C PHE A 852 -6.10 -44.73 6.40
N ALA A 853 -6.19 -44.05 7.55
CA ALA A 853 -6.97 -44.53 8.69
C ALA A 853 -8.47 -44.65 8.34
N TRP A 854 -9.01 -43.65 7.65
CA TRP A 854 -10.38 -43.67 7.19
C TRP A 854 -10.61 -44.80 6.16
N ALA A 855 -9.72 -44.97 5.19
CA ALA A 855 -9.81 -46.04 4.20
C ALA A 855 -9.72 -47.44 4.83
N ALA A 856 -8.82 -47.63 5.81
CA ALA A 856 -8.72 -48.87 6.57
C ALA A 856 -10.04 -49.22 7.28
N SER A 857 -10.70 -48.21 7.88
CA SER A 857 -11.97 -48.40 8.57
C SER A 857 -13.14 -48.81 7.65
N ARG A 858 -13.01 -48.56 6.34
CA ARG A 858 -14.02 -48.86 5.31
C ARG A 858 -13.67 -50.11 4.49
N THR A 859 -12.52 -50.71 4.73
CA THR A 859 -12.10 -51.94 4.04
C THR A 859 -12.87 -53.13 4.62
N ALA A 860 -13.38 -54.00 3.73
CA ALA A 860 -14.20 -55.14 4.14
C ALA A 860 -13.38 -56.10 5.03
N PRO A 861 -14.01 -56.76 6.03
CA PRO A 861 -13.31 -57.71 6.92
C PRO A 861 -12.68 -58.91 6.21
N ALA A 862 -13.06 -59.20 4.96
CA ALA A 862 -12.47 -60.28 4.17
C ALA A 862 -11.14 -59.90 3.50
N ASP A 863 -10.71 -58.64 3.58
CA ASP A 863 -9.49 -58.10 2.98
C ASP A 863 -8.51 -57.60 4.07
N ASP A 864 -8.15 -58.52 4.97
CA ASP A 864 -7.28 -58.24 6.13
C ASP A 864 -5.90 -57.71 5.74
N LEU A 865 -5.38 -58.13 4.57
CA LEU A 865 -4.08 -57.68 4.07
C LEU A 865 -4.13 -56.20 3.70
N ARG A 866 -5.11 -55.78 2.87
CA ARG A 866 -5.29 -54.37 2.49
C ARG A 866 -5.52 -53.50 3.72
N LYS A 867 -6.37 -53.95 4.65
CA LYS A 867 -6.64 -53.22 5.89
C LYS A 867 -5.37 -53.01 6.71
N GLY A 868 -4.55 -54.05 6.91
CA GLY A 868 -3.29 -53.94 7.63
C GLY A 868 -2.29 -52.96 6.99
N GLN A 869 -2.20 -52.96 5.66
CA GLN A 869 -1.34 -52.02 4.92
C GLN A 869 -1.79 -50.56 5.10
N LEU A 870 -3.09 -50.29 5.01
CA LEU A 870 -3.64 -48.94 5.21
C LEU A 870 -3.46 -48.46 6.66
N GLU A 871 -3.59 -49.34 7.65
CA GLU A 871 -3.34 -48.99 9.06
C GLU A 871 -1.86 -48.68 9.34
N GLU A 872 -0.93 -49.40 8.71
CA GLU A 872 0.50 -49.12 8.82
C GLU A 872 0.86 -47.78 8.16
N ALA A 873 0.35 -47.52 6.96
CA ALA A 873 0.49 -46.23 6.28
C ALA A 873 0.00 -45.07 7.18
N ALA A 874 -1.17 -45.24 7.80
CA ALA A 874 -1.72 -44.24 8.71
C ALA A 874 -0.83 -43.99 9.94
N ARG A 875 -0.29 -45.05 10.56
CA ARG A 875 0.61 -44.94 11.71
C ARG A 875 1.93 -44.26 11.36
N GLY A 876 2.54 -44.63 10.22
CA GLY A 876 3.77 -44.04 9.74
C GLY A 876 3.63 -42.53 9.56
N TYR A 877 2.64 -42.08 8.76
CA TYR A 877 2.43 -40.64 8.56
C TYR A 877 2.07 -39.88 9.85
N ALA A 878 1.29 -40.47 10.76
CA ALA A 878 1.02 -39.87 12.07
C ALA A 878 2.30 -39.68 12.91
N GLY A 879 3.23 -40.64 12.83
CA GLY A 879 4.54 -40.56 13.47
C GLY A 879 5.37 -39.38 12.97
N VAL A 880 5.43 -39.18 11.64
CA VAL A 880 6.13 -38.03 11.02
C VAL A 880 5.57 -36.71 11.54
N ALA A 881 4.24 -36.56 11.50
CA ALA A 881 3.57 -35.36 11.97
C ALA A 881 3.87 -35.04 13.44
N ALA A 882 3.85 -36.06 14.31
CA ALA A 882 4.14 -35.90 15.72
C ALA A 882 5.58 -35.38 15.95
N VAL A 883 6.55 -35.92 15.21
CA VAL A 883 7.96 -35.47 15.29
C VAL A 883 8.11 -34.04 14.80
N MET A 884 7.53 -33.68 13.66
CA MET A 884 7.60 -32.32 13.10
C MET A 884 6.98 -31.27 14.04
N LYS A 885 5.81 -31.56 14.65
CA LYS A 885 5.20 -30.68 15.67
C LYS A 885 6.05 -30.54 16.92
N ASN A 886 6.73 -31.61 17.30
CA ASN A 886 7.62 -31.60 18.45
C ASN A 886 8.88 -30.76 18.17
N LEU A 887 9.42 -30.86 16.96
CA LEU A 887 10.55 -30.06 16.50
C LEU A 887 10.18 -28.57 16.39
N SER A 888 9.06 -28.24 15.72
CA SER A 888 8.55 -26.87 15.58
C SER A 888 8.46 -26.14 16.93
N ARG A 889 7.95 -26.81 17.97
CA ARG A 889 7.80 -26.23 19.31
C ARG A 889 9.13 -25.84 19.98
N ARG A 890 10.27 -26.40 19.54
CA ARG A 890 11.60 -26.11 20.07
C ARG A 890 12.39 -25.09 19.24
N LEU A 891 11.87 -24.69 18.08
CA LEU A 891 12.52 -23.68 17.26
C LEU A 891 11.99 -22.28 17.58
N PRO A 892 12.80 -21.23 17.39
CA PRO A 892 12.38 -19.84 17.55
C PRO A 892 11.13 -19.50 16.75
N GLN A 893 10.32 -18.59 17.27
CA GLN A 893 9.13 -18.08 16.63
C GLN A 893 9.37 -16.76 15.92
N HIS A 894 10.25 -15.89 16.40
CA HIS A 894 10.47 -14.57 15.83
C HIS A 894 11.66 -14.60 14.86
N PRO A 895 11.41 -14.45 13.55
CA PRO A 895 12.48 -14.53 12.56
C PRO A 895 13.39 -13.30 12.58
N TRP A 896 12.93 -12.16 13.10
CA TRP A 896 13.56 -10.84 12.96
C TRP A 896 13.80 -10.15 14.30
N GLY A 897 14.65 -9.12 14.32
CA GLY A 897 14.79 -8.20 15.45
C GLY A 897 15.73 -8.67 16.57
N LEU A 898 15.60 -8.10 17.77
CA LEU A 898 16.34 -8.54 18.95
C LEU A 898 15.84 -9.91 19.44
N LEU A 899 16.71 -10.66 20.13
CA LEU A 899 16.34 -11.94 20.71
C LEU A 899 15.33 -11.74 21.85
N GLN A 900 14.12 -12.25 21.66
CA GLN A 900 13.07 -12.24 22.69
C GLN A 900 13.32 -13.34 23.71
N ASP A 901 12.88 -13.14 24.96
CA ASP A 901 13.07 -14.10 26.06
C ASP A 901 12.51 -15.49 25.73
N GLU A 902 11.30 -15.56 25.14
CA GLU A 902 10.67 -16.82 24.73
C GLU A 902 11.50 -17.59 23.69
N ASP A 903 12.14 -16.87 22.77
CA ASP A 903 13.04 -17.48 21.79
C ASP A 903 14.37 -17.89 22.42
N GLY A 904 14.85 -17.13 23.40
CA GLY A 904 15.96 -17.52 24.27
C GLY A 904 15.71 -18.86 24.97
N GLU A 905 14.52 -19.06 25.54
CA GLU A 905 14.13 -20.32 26.18
C GLU A 905 14.06 -21.48 25.18
N ARG A 906 13.45 -21.27 24.01
CA ARG A 906 13.38 -22.28 22.94
C ARG A 906 14.77 -22.75 22.53
N LEU A 907 15.72 -21.83 22.39
CA LEU A 907 17.10 -22.12 22.02
C LEU A 907 17.82 -23.02 23.04
N LEU A 908 17.43 -23.00 24.32
CA LEU A 908 17.99 -23.94 25.33
C LEU A 908 17.64 -25.40 25.03
N HIS A 909 16.51 -25.64 24.34
CA HIS A 909 16.08 -26.98 23.95
C HIS A 909 16.64 -27.43 22.61
N LEU A 910 17.38 -26.58 21.88
CA LEU A 910 17.91 -26.90 20.55
C LEU A 910 18.82 -28.16 20.52
N PRO A 911 19.68 -28.44 21.53
CA PRO A 911 20.47 -29.67 21.52
C PRO A 911 19.60 -30.95 21.57
N SER A 912 18.39 -30.86 22.13
CA SER A 912 17.48 -32.01 22.24
C SER A 912 16.82 -32.41 20.91
N THR A 913 17.04 -31.65 19.83
CA THR A 913 16.44 -31.93 18.52
C THR A 913 17.25 -32.88 17.64
N ARG A 914 18.42 -33.33 18.10
CA ARG A 914 19.23 -34.34 17.40
C ARG A 914 18.49 -35.68 17.32
N GLY A 915 18.61 -36.36 16.18
CA GLY A 915 17.96 -37.64 15.88
C GLY A 915 16.49 -37.54 15.49
N MET A 916 15.83 -36.39 15.69
CA MET A 916 14.41 -36.24 15.36
C MET A 916 14.13 -36.39 13.85
N MET A 917 14.98 -35.84 12.98
CA MET A 917 14.79 -36.00 11.52
C MET A 917 14.92 -37.47 11.08
N ALA A 918 15.84 -38.22 11.69
CA ALA A 918 15.98 -39.65 11.41
C ALA A 918 14.75 -40.44 11.88
N GLN A 919 14.23 -40.11 13.06
CA GLN A 919 12.98 -40.71 13.56
C GLN A 919 11.80 -40.45 12.61
N ALA A 920 11.67 -39.23 12.08
CA ALA A 920 10.64 -38.92 11.10
C ALA A 920 10.83 -39.69 9.80
N GLN A 921 12.06 -39.81 9.30
CA GLN A 921 12.36 -40.62 8.12
C GLN A 921 11.95 -42.10 8.30
N ASP A 922 12.23 -42.71 9.45
CA ASP A 922 11.85 -44.11 9.72
C ASP A 922 10.33 -44.30 9.67
N HIS A 923 9.58 -43.34 10.22
CA HIS A 923 8.13 -43.30 10.15
C HIS A 923 7.61 -43.14 8.71
N GLU A 924 8.24 -42.29 7.90
CA GLU A 924 7.88 -42.13 6.48
C GLU A 924 8.18 -43.43 5.70
N ARG A 925 9.32 -44.08 5.94
CA ARG A 925 9.68 -45.36 5.29
C ARG A 925 8.64 -46.44 5.61
N SER A 926 8.25 -46.59 6.87
CA SER A 926 7.19 -47.52 7.30
C SER A 926 5.85 -47.21 6.61
N ALA A 927 5.53 -45.94 6.35
CA ALA A 927 4.27 -45.58 5.70
C ALA A 927 4.16 -46.02 4.23
N VAL A 928 5.30 -46.16 3.53
CA VAL A 928 5.36 -46.31 2.06
C VAL A 928 5.87 -47.68 1.60
N THR A 929 6.36 -48.51 2.53
CA THR A 929 6.79 -49.90 2.30
C THR A 929 5.65 -50.86 2.56
#